data_AF-A0A9D1QWH4-F1
#
_entry.id   AF-A0A9D1QWH4-F1
#
_cell.length_a   1.000
_cell.length_b   1.000
_cell.length_c   1.000
_cell.angle_alpha   90.00
_cell.angle_beta   90.00
_cell.angle_gamma   90.00
#
_symmetry.space_group_name_H-M   'P 1'
#
loop_
_entity.id
_entity.type
_entity.pdbx_description
1 polymer ?
#
loop_
_entity_poly.entity_id
_entity_poly.type
_entity_poly.pdbx_seq_one_letter_code
_entity_poly.pdbx_strand_id
1 'polypeptide(L)'
;MKTETVRTARGARGRKWVGGLLAAALLTSALGLGGSAAGAQESDYSQSFAGLQAGDSLPDGFRVGGGTVKTGDGYVEIQAGGSLLLPESVTAEDFTYEVEFTIVRANEPTRWAGFMFRYQSSGRYMQMCCRQNASATNGLDCAYNNNGGWVYPDGARGSYIRDIDPEATYTAKVMVKDGRVALYVNDLLCVLTTAPLAGSGAFGVQANGSVVRVYGVSVSAAGEMPTVLPDGSETVNNLYEAETGIVSAPTVVQKIDSARKLEALAVEGERTQVAWFTLADKALNVQVGDESRPLAEILDACGGAVLPLFETDDAETAGALAGYMADSGRYDVMVASGSPEALAAAWEVNGALRYAYLAGAVTTENTVAQIARDTHTGGATVAVVAPGEALDREAAEYLQLRGIAVWLDSGEGSDEQNVYDAVDCGANGVTVADFSAAYDLYEKVDAGETVTIRRTFIVGHRGLPNTAPENSKEGYLEAVKAGADAIECDVNMTKDGVLVSNHNGSVDGYTTDSTATGAISSFTWEELSRYTLKQVGKYNTSQFCKMEWYFQVLKDNPSVVGYVELKNGDEAVVQKTVELMEEMGVEDQVFIISFSDSALKLVREYAPYVGTGRLASGTYNSALSVNGNLVSLMKAVGAVAGTPDYASGDFTSQLIEAGRHRGILFQNWTENSLSMAVRLHERGVDCITTDYAQFAQNESLLAYQDVSAAALFGELKGDPSTGEETKPTTTQPTTVPGGTQPGGSEPVDTGENTRVLYAAAVLLLAGASCLFLLRRRRTA
;
A
#
# COMPACT_ATOMS: atom_id res chain seq x y z
N MET A 1 38.44 -7.26 -33.60
CA MET A 1 38.47 -6.63 -34.94
C MET A 1 37.63 -5.35 -34.84
N LYS A 2 38.28 -4.18 -34.94
CA LYS A 2 38.12 -3.23 -36.06
C LYS A 2 36.68 -2.72 -36.27
N THR A 3 36.51 -1.45 -35.84
CA THR A 3 35.81 -0.33 -36.54
C THR A 3 34.29 -0.45 -36.72
N GLU A 4 33.50 0.63 -36.67
CA GLU A 4 33.84 2.04 -37.01
C GLU A 4 32.98 3.07 -36.26
N THR A 5 33.40 4.35 -36.28
CA THR A 5 32.80 5.48 -35.55
C THR A 5 32.24 6.51 -36.53
N VAL A 6 31.01 7.01 -36.33
CA VAL A 6 30.56 8.27 -36.98
C VAL A 6 29.74 9.14 -36.02
N ARG A 7 30.26 10.32 -35.69
CA ARG A 7 29.50 11.51 -35.23
C ARG A 7 29.13 12.35 -36.46
N THR A 8 28.03 13.11 -36.38
CA THR A 8 27.73 14.45 -36.99
C THR A 8 26.23 14.56 -37.31
N ALA A 9 25.59 15.73 -37.47
CA ALA A 9 25.78 17.07 -36.88
C ALA A 9 24.52 17.93 -37.19
N ARG A 10 24.40 19.08 -36.51
CA ARG A 10 23.32 20.10 -36.64
C ARG A 10 22.86 20.41 -38.08
N GLY A 11 21.56 20.72 -38.22
CA GLY A 11 21.00 21.34 -39.43
C GLY A 11 19.72 22.13 -39.18
N ALA A 12 19.81 23.41 -38.81
CA ALA A 12 18.66 24.32 -38.71
C ALA A 12 18.35 24.99 -40.06
N ARG A 13 17.06 25.13 -40.41
CA ARG A 13 16.54 26.07 -41.43
C ARG A 13 15.05 26.34 -41.19
N GLY A 14 14.67 27.62 -41.16
CA GLY A 14 13.27 28.05 -41.14
C GLY A 14 12.92 29.02 -42.27
N ARG A 15 11.62 29.19 -42.54
CA ARG A 15 10.90 30.31 -43.23
C ARG A 15 9.42 29.88 -43.29
N LYS A 16 8.45 30.53 -42.62
CA LYS A 16 7.87 31.91 -42.74
C LYS A 16 6.91 32.10 -43.94
N TRP A 17 5.74 32.74 -43.64
CA TRP A 17 4.67 33.26 -44.54
C TRP A 17 3.72 32.18 -45.15
N VAL A 18 2.40 32.31 -45.36
CA VAL A 18 1.32 33.37 -45.30
C VAL A 18 0.00 32.66 -44.83
N GLY A 19 -1.07 33.25 -44.27
CA GLY A 19 -1.33 34.61 -43.76
C GLY A 19 -2.72 35.23 -44.13
N GLY A 20 -3.83 34.82 -43.49
CA GLY A 20 -5.21 35.33 -43.69
C GLY A 20 -6.09 34.47 -44.64
N LEU A 21 -7.43 34.60 -44.71
CA LEU A 21 -8.38 35.45 -43.97
C LEU A 21 -9.84 34.89 -44.12
N LEU A 22 -10.70 35.16 -43.13
CA LEU A 22 -12.19 35.19 -43.10
C LEU A 22 -13.09 34.30 -44.01
N ALA A 23 -13.92 33.50 -43.34
CA ALA A 23 -15.40 33.54 -43.34
C ALA A 23 -16.22 33.84 -44.62
N ALA A 24 -17.12 32.90 -44.96
CA ALA A 24 -18.50 33.19 -45.38
C ALA A 24 -19.43 31.98 -45.10
N ALA A 25 -20.53 32.19 -44.39
CA ALA A 25 -21.60 31.21 -44.20
C ALA A 25 -22.90 31.75 -44.84
N LEU A 26 -23.88 30.85 -45.02
CA LEU A 26 -25.21 31.06 -45.63
C LEU A 26 -25.26 31.15 -47.17
N LEU A 27 -25.75 30.09 -47.80
CA LEU A 27 -26.97 30.21 -48.60
C LEU A 27 -27.67 28.85 -48.77
N THR A 28 -28.96 28.82 -48.44
CA THR A 28 -29.86 27.69 -48.64
C THR A 28 -30.35 27.63 -50.09
N SER A 29 -30.35 26.45 -50.69
CA SER A 29 -31.15 26.17 -51.88
C SER A 29 -31.56 24.70 -51.92
N ALA A 30 -32.85 24.43 -51.72
CA ALA A 30 -33.41 23.10 -51.88
C ALA A 30 -33.62 22.79 -53.36
N LEU A 31 -33.12 21.64 -53.82
CA LEU A 31 -33.54 20.98 -55.06
C LEU A 31 -33.27 19.49 -54.91
N GLY A 32 -34.33 18.71 -54.66
CA GLY A 32 -34.23 17.26 -54.52
C GLY A 32 -34.19 16.57 -55.89
N LEU A 33 -33.19 15.72 -56.09
CA LEU A 33 -33.23 14.61 -57.04
C LEU A 33 -32.59 13.39 -56.36
N GLY A 34 -33.27 12.24 -56.42
CA GLY A 34 -32.99 11.11 -55.54
C GLY A 34 -31.69 10.37 -55.87
N GLY A 35 -30.95 10.02 -54.81
CA GLY A 35 -29.91 9.00 -54.78
C GLY A 35 -29.99 8.31 -53.43
N SER A 36 -30.07 6.98 -53.40
CA SER A 36 -30.40 6.21 -52.20
C SER A 36 -29.27 6.23 -51.16
N ALA A 37 -29.47 6.97 -50.06
CA ALA A 37 -28.81 6.70 -48.80
C ALA A 37 -29.65 5.67 -48.03
N ALA A 38 -29.11 4.46 -47.84
CA ALA A 38 -29.67 3.51 -46.88
C ALA A 38 -29.28 3.99 -45.47
N GLY A 39 -30.20 4.70 -44.81
CA GLY A 39 -30.05 4.97 -43.38
C GLY A 39 -30.17 3.65 -42.62
N ALA A 40 -29.08 3.22 -41.96
CA ALA A 40 -29.18 2.20 -40.94
C ALA A 40 -30.04 2.76 -39.80
N GLN A 41 -31.12 2.07 -39.49
CA GLN A 41 -32.07 2.48 -38.47
C GLN A 41 -31.49 2.10 -37.10
N GLU A 42 -31.00 3.09 -36.34
CA GLU A 42 -30.73 2.91 -34.91
C GLU A 42 -32.06 2.61 -34.21
N SER A 43 -32.27 1.33 -33.91
CA SER A 43 -33.37 0.85 -33.10
C SER A 43 -32.82 -0.10 -32.05
N ASP A 44 -33.11 0.18 -30.78
CA ASP A 44 -32.82 -0.74 -29.69
C ASP A 44 -33.41 -2.12 -30.02
N TYR A 45 -32.56 -3.13 -30.05
CA TYR A 45 -32.92 -4.52 -30.24
C TYR A 45 -32.97 -5.21 -28.88
N SER A 46 -34.02 -5.98 -28.61
CA SER A 46 -34.10 -6.81 -27.40
C SER A 46 -34.88 -8.08 -27.69
N GLN A 47 -34.35 -9.21 -27.21
CA GLN A 47 -34.98 -10.51 -27.26
C GLN A 47 -34.85 -11.19 -25.90
N SER A 48 -35.98 -11.36 -25.21
CA SER A 48 -36.08 -12.28 -24.06
C SER A 48 -36.43 -13.68 -24.56
N PHE A 49 -35.86 -14.71 -23.93
CA PHE A 49 -36.14 -16.12 -24.22
C PHE A 49 -37.14 -16.75 -23.23
N ALA A 50 -37.69 -15.99 -22.28
CA ALA A 50 -38.61 -16.47 -21.23
C ALA A 50 -39.86 -17.24 -21.75
N GLY A 51 -40.26 -17.01 -23.01
CA GLY A 51 -41.38 -17.70 -23.66
C GLY A 51 -41.02 -18.95 -24.46
N LEU A 52 -39.73 -19.30 -24.61
CA LEU A 52 -39.29 -20.52 -25.31
C LEU A 52 -39.54 -21.78 -24.47
N GLN A 53 -39.78 -22.89 -25.15
CA GLN A 53 -39.87 -24.23 -24.58
C GLN A 53 -38.80 -25.17 -25.18
N ALA A 54 -38.47 -26.23 -24.46
CA ALA A 54 -37.51 -27.22 -24.91
C ALA A 54 -37.91 -27.90 -26.24
N GLY A 55 -37.15 -27.66 -27.30
CA GLY A 55 -37.37 -28.23 -28.64
C GLY A 55 -38.03 -27.28 -29.65
N ASP A 56 -38.38 -26.05 -29.25
CA ASP A 56 -38.80 -25.00 -30.17
C ASP A 56 -37.70 -24.65 -31.18
N SER A 57 -38.09 -24.08 -32.32
CA SER A 57 -37.16 -23.41 -33.24
C SER A 57 -36.56 -22.16 -32.57
N LEU A 58 -35.34 -21.78 -33.00
CA LEU A 58 -34.78 -20.48 -32.59
C LEU A 58 -35.68 -19.32 -33.08
N PRO A 59 -35.78 -18.20 -32.32
CA PRO A 59 -36.53 -17.03 -32.76
C PRO A 59 -36.03 -16.45 -34.09
N ASP A 60 -36.91 -15.71 -34.78
CA ASP A 60 -36.68 -15.25 -36.14
C ASP A 60 -35.35 -14.50 -36.31
N GLY A 61 -34.58 -14.90 -37.33
CA GLY A 61 -33.28 -14.32 -37.67
C GLY A 61 -32.08 -14.83 -36.85
N PHE A 62 -32.29 -15.47 -35.69
CA PHE A 62 -31.20 -16.15 -34.98
C PHE A 62 -30.69 -17.35 -35.78
N ARG A 63 -29.39 -17.61 -35.68
CA ARG A 63 -28.72 -18.66 -36.45
C ARG A 63 -27.61 -19.34 -35.65
N VAL A 64 -27.39 -20.61 -35.95
CA VAL A 64 -26.26 -21.37 -35.39
C VAL A 64 -25.00 -21.03 -36.18
N GLY A 65 -24.01 -20.38 -35.54
CA GLY A 65 -22.72 -20.06 -36.16
C GLY A 65 -21.80 -21.28 -36.27
N GLY A 66 -22.00 -22.27 -35.39
CA GLY A 66 -21.27 -23.53 -35.37
C GLY A 66 -21.69 -24.42 -34.20
N GLY A 67 -21.27 -25.68 -34.21
CA GLY A 67 -21.52 -26.65 -33.13
C GLY A 67 -22.99 -26.98 -32.91
N THR A 68 -23.43 -27.01 -31.66
CA THR A 68 -24.81 -27.37 -31.27
C THR A 68 -25.41 -26.34 -30.33
N VAL A 69 -26.61 -25.88 -30.67
CA VAL A 69 -27.44 -24.99 -29.87
C VAL A 69 -28.82 -25.64 -29.72
N LYS A 70 -29.45 -25.49 -28.56
CA LYS A 70 -30.77 -26.05 -28.24
C LYS A 70 -31.63 -24.98 -27.56
N THR A 71 -32.94 -25.04 -27.76
CA THR A 71 -33.92 -24.33 -26.94
C THR A 71 -34.21 -25.12 -25.66
N GLY A 72 -34.50 -24.40 -24.58
CA GLY A 72 -34.94 -24.91 -23.29
C GLY A 72 -35.98 -23.99 -22.69
N ASP A 73 -36.54 -24.35 -21.54
CA ASP A 73 -37.65 -23.62 -20.95
C ASP A 73 -37.18 -22.27 -20.40
N GLY A 74 -37.46 -21.21 -21.16
CA GLY A 74 -37.02 -19.83 -20.87
C GLY A 74 -35.62 -19.46 -21.34
N TYR A 75 -34.91 -20.31 -22.10
CA TYR A 75 -33.50 -20.05 -22.49
C TYR A 75 -33.06 -20.72 -23.81
N VAL A 76 -31.92 -20.28 -24.32
CA VAL A 76 -31.16 -20.97 -25.38
C VAL A 76 -29.86 -21.53 -24.77
N GLU A 77 -29.60 -22.83 -24.92
CA GLU A 77 -28.42 -23.53 -24.41
C GLU A 77 -27.42 -23.86 -25.52
N ILE A 78 -26.25 -23.25 -25.43
CA ILE A 78 -25.12 -23.40 -26.34
C ILE A 78 -24.19 -24.47 -25.76
N GLN A 79 -24.01 -25.57 -26.49
CA GLN A 79 -23.13 -26.66 -26.08
C GLN A 79 -21.65 -26.31 -26.34
N ALA A 80 -20.72 -27.07 -25.76
CA ALA A 80 -19.29 -26.90 -25.98
C ALA A 80 -18.92 -26.99 -27.48
N GLY A 81 -18.27 -25.95 -28.00
CA GLY A 81 -17.97 -25.76 -29.42
C GLY A 81 -19.12 -25.12 -30.23
N GLY A 82 -20.22 -24.75 -29.57
CA GLY A 82 -21.39 -24.11 -30.16
C GLY A 82 -21.29 -22.59 -30.22
N SER A 83 -22.03 -21.99 -31.16
CA SER A 83 -22.29 -20.55 -31.18
C SER A 83 -23.68 -20.21 -31.72
N LEU A 84 -24.29 -19.19 -31.11
CA LEU A 84 -25.53 -18.54 -31.50
C LEU A 84 -25.19 -17.13 -32.01
N LEU A 85 -25.65 -16.77 -33.20
CA LEU A 85 -25.51 -15.41 -33.74
C LEU A 85 -26.90 -14.74 -33.80
N LEU A 86 -26.92 -13.45 -33.49
CA LEU A 86 -28.10 -12.60 -33.62
C LEU A 86 -28.45 -12.36 -35.11
N PRO A 87 -29.65 -11.84 -35.42
CA PRO A 87 -30.04 -11.50 -36.79
C PRO A 87 -29.05 -10.55 -37.46
N GLU A 88 -28.74 -10.77 -38.75
CA GLU A 88 -27.75 -9.96 -39.48
C GLU A 88 -28.13 -8.48 -39.65
N SER A 89 -29.39 -8.13 -39.42
CA SER A 89 -29.86 -6.74 -39.37
C SER A 89 -29.48 -6.01 -38.07
N VAL A 90 -29.07 -6.72 -37.02
CA VAL A 90 -28.65 -6.14 -35.74
C VAL A 90 -27.16 -5.84 -35.82
N THR A 91 -26.83 -4.60 -36.19
CA THR A 91 -25.45 -4.09 -36.26
C THR A 91 -25.40 -2.65 -35.79
N ALA A 92 -24.36 -2.29 -35.05
CA ALA A 92 -24.08 -0.92 -34.61
C ALA A 92 -22.56 -0.66 -34.63
N GLU A 93 -22.16 0.61 -34.75
CA GLU A 93 -20.74 1.01 -34.64
C GLU A 93 -20.36 1.26 -33.18
N ASP A 94 -21.21 2.05 -32.50
CA ASP A 94 -21.20 2.31 -31.07
C ASP A 94 -22.49 1.74 -30.45
N PHE A 95 -22.38 1.02 -29.34
CA PHE A 95 -23.50 0.28 -28.74
C PHE A 95 -23.27 -0.10 -27.28
N THR A 96 -24.35 -0.51 -26.62
CA THR A 96 -24.33 -1.37 -25.44
C THR A 96 -24.93 -2.73 -25.83
N TYR A 97 -24.17 -3.82 -25.71
CA TYR A 97 -24.60 -5.19 -25.98
C TYR A 97 -24.65 -5.97 -24.67
N GLU A 98 -25.83 -6.41 -24.24
CA GLU A 98 -26.02 -7.14 -22.99
C GLU A 98 -26.54 -8.56 -23.25
N VAL A 99 -26.11 -9.49 -22.39
CA VAL A 99 -26.47 -10.90 -22.44
C VAL A 99 -26.72 -11.39 -21.01
N GLU A 100 -27.95 -11.83 -20.72
CA GLU A 100 -28.25 -12.55 -19.49
C GLU A 100 -27.86 -14.02 -19.67
N PHE A 101 -26.96 -14.54 -18.83
CA PHE A 101 -26.35 -15.87 -19.03
C PHE A 101 -26.03 -16.63 -17.73
N THR A 102 -25.80 -17.94 -17.90
CA THR A 102 -25.19 -18.82 -16.88
C THR A 102 -24.20 -19.77 -17.55
N ILE A 103 -22.99 -19.92 -16.98
CA ILE A 103 -22.03 -20.97 -17.37
C ILE A 103 -22.34 -22.23 -16.57
N VAL A 104 -23.29 -23.03 -17.05
CA VAL A 104 -23.83 -24.21 -16.33
C VAL A 104 -22.76 -25.26 -16.05
N ARG A 105 -21.73 -25.35 -16.91
CA ARG A 105 -20.52 -26.14 -16.66
C ARG A 105 -19.38 -25.74 -17.59
N ALA A 106 -18.16 -25.95 -17.13
CA ALA A 106 -16.94 -25.93 -17.94
C ALA A 106 -16.28 -27.32 -17.95
N ASN A 107 -15.60 -27.68 -19.04
CA ASN A 107 -14.79 -28.90 -19.09
C ASN A 107 -13.58 -28.82 -18.13
N GLU A 108 -13.07 -27.61 -17.92
CA GLU A 108 -12.11 -27.21 -16.88
C GLU A 108 -12.24 -25.69 -16.66
N PRO A 109 -11.86 -25.13 -15.49
CA PRO A 109 -12.28 -23.79 -15.08
C PRO A 109 -11.86 -22.64 -16.02
N THR A 110 -10.80 -22.83 -16.82
CA THR A 110 -10.31 -21.81 -17.76
C THR A 110 -11.07 -21.77 -19.10
N ARG A 111 -12.09 -22.63 -19.27
CA ARG A 111 -13.04 -22.56 -20.38
C ARG A 111 -14.09 -21.47 -20.16
N TRP A 112 -14.61 -20.94 -21.26
CA TRP A 112 -15.27 -19.64 -21.27
C TRP A 112 -16.55 -19.58 -22.10
N ALA A 113 -17.46 -18.70 -21.69
CA ALA A 113 -18.45 -18.07 -22.55
C ALA A 113 -17.78 -16.91 -23.32
N GLY A 114 -18.14 -16.73 -24.59
CA GLY A 114 -17.62 -15.67 -25.45
C GLY A 114 -18.76 -14.82 -26.01
N PHE A 115 -18.89 -13.58 -25.58
CA PHE A 115 -19.91 -12.64 -26.06
C PHE A 115 -19.30 -11.85 -27.22
N MET A 116 -19.66 -12.23 -28.45
CA MET A 116 -19.09 -11.77 -29.70
C MET A 116 -19.75 -10.48 -30.18
N PHE A 117 -18.94 -9.55 -30.66
CA PHE A 117 -19.35 -8.27 -31.23
C PHE A 117 -18.44 -7.86 -32.40
N ARG A 118 -18.90 -6.91 -33.23
CA ARG A 118 -18.27 -6.58 -34.52
C ARG A 118 -17.99 -7.83 -35.38
N TYR A 119 -18.88 -8.83 -35.33
CA TYR A 119 -18.72 -10.09 -36.05
C TYR A 119 -18.90 -9.88 -37.55
N GLN A 120 -17.92 -10.35 -38.33
CA GLN A 120 -17.87 -10.20 -39.79
C GLN A 120 -18.05 -11.56 -40.48
N SER A 121 -18.66 -11.56 -41.67
CA SER A 121 -18.77 -12.73 -42.56
C SER A 121 -17.42 -13.35 -42.96
N SER A 122 -16.32 -12.63 -42.76
CA SER A 122 -14.94 -13.12 -42.94
C SER A 122 -14.43 -14.05 -41.82
N GLY A 123 -15.22 -14.28 -40.76
CA GLY A 123 -14.85 -15.08 -39.58
C GLY A 123 -14.18 -14.29 -38.46
N ARG A 124 -13.92 -13.00 -38.68
CA ARG A 124 -13.28 -12.08 -37.72
C ARG A 124 -14.31 -11.44 -36.81
N TYR A 125 -14.00 -11.35 -35.52
CA TYR A 125 -14.86 -10.74 -34.51
C TYR A 125 -14.04 -10.32 -33.29
N MET A 126 -14.59 -9.43 -32.48
CA MET A 126 -14.14 -9.22 -31.10
C MET A 126 -15.06 -9.97 -30.14
N GLN A 127 -14.57 -10.28 -28.94
CA GLN A 127 -15.42 -10.82 -27.88
C GLN A 127 -14.99 -10.39 -26.48
N MET A 128 -15.96 -10.43 -25.56
CA MET A 128 -15.71 -10.61 -24.13
C MET A 128 -15.63 -12.10 -23.82
N CYS A 129 -14.46 -12.57 -23.38
CA CYS A 129 -14.30 -13.88 -22.75
C CYS A 129 -14.72 -13.78 -21.27
N CYS A 130 -15.49 -14.74 -20.79
CA CYS A 130 -15.78 -14.94 -19.37
C CYS A 130 -15.57 -16.41 -19.00
N ARG A 131 -14.55 -16.69 -18.18
CA ARG A 131 -14.20 -18.03 -17.71
C ARG A 131 -15.01 -18.42 -16.48
N GLN A 132 -15.05 -19.72 -16.17
CA GLN A 132 -15.63 -20.14 -14.90
C GLN A 132 -14.76 -19.67 -13.72
N ASN A 133 -13.43 -19.70 -13.84
CA ASN A 133 -12.51 -19.11 -12.86
C ASN A 133 -12.35 -17.57 -13.02
N ALA A 134 -13.46 -16.83 -13.06
CA ALA A 134 -13.43 -15.39 -13.33
C ALA A 134 -12.65 -14.55 -12.32
N SER A 135 -12.35 -15.05 -11.10
CA SER A 135 -11.51 -14.34 -10.12
C SER A 135 -10.03 -14.27 -10.48
N ALA A 136 -9.55 -15.14 -11.39
CA ALA A 136 -8.18 -15.08 -11.88
C ALA A 136 -7.92 -13.76 -12.65
N THR A 137 -6.68 -13.26 -12.65
CA THR A 137 -6.26 -12.02 -13.33
C THR A 137 -6.49 -12.03 -14.85
N ASN A 138 -6.75 -13.21 -15.43
CA ASN A 138 -7.18 -13.42 -16.80
C ASN A 138 -8.50 -14.23 -16.86
N GLY A 139 -9.38 -14.01 -15.89
CA GLY A 139 -10.72 -14.61 -15.83
C GLY A 139 -11.65 -14.00 -16.88
N LEU A 140 -11.50 -12.69 -17.13
CA LEU A 140 -12.18 -11.90 -18.14
C LEU A 140 -11.18 -11.31 -19.14
N ASP A 141 -11.50 -11.33 -20.44
CA ASP A 141 -10.71 -10.60 -21.45
C ASP A 141 -11.53 -10.01 -22.59
N CYS A 142 -11.04 -8.91 -23.17
CA CYS A 142 -11.41 -8.48 -24.50
C CYS A 142 -10.43 -9.11 -25.52
N ALA A 143 -10.93 -9.91 -26.45
CA ALA A 143 -10.08 -10.62 -27.41
C ALA A 143 -10.55 -10.41 -28.85
N TYR A 144 -9.60 -10.13 -29.74
CA TYR A 144 -9.81 -10.11 -31.18
C TYR A 144 -9.46 -11.48 -31.78
N ASN A 145 -10.42 -12.11 -32.48
CA ASN A 145 -10.16 -13.28 -33.31
C ASN A 145 -9.81 -12.87 -34.75
N ASN A 146 -8.58 -13.15 -35.16
CA ASN A 146 -8.10 -12.94 -36.53
C ASN A 146 -7.99 -14.27 -37.29
N ASN A 147 -9.13 -14.92 -37.52
CA ASN A 147 -9.25 -16.17 -38.29
C ASN A 147 -8.32 -17.29 -37.79
N GLY A 148 -8.40 -17.60 -36.49
CA GLY A 148 -7.67 -18.70 -35.85
C GLY A 148 -6.50 -18.29 -34.96
N GLY A 149 -6.15 -16.99 -34.93
CA GLY A 149 -5.26 -16.40 -33.94
C GLY A 149 -6.02 -15.45 -33.00
N TRP A 150 -5.57 -15.37 -31.74
CA TRP A 150 -6.08 -14.42 -30.75
C TRP A 150 -5.10 -13.27 -30.55
N VAL A 151 -5.62 -12.04 -30.57
CA VAL A 151 -4.88 -10.82 -30.24
C VAL A 151 -5.62 -10.12 -29.10
N TYR A 152 -4.87 -9.67 -28.09
CA TYR A 152 -5.39 -8.94 -26.94
C TYR A 152 -4.86 -7.51 -27.03
N PRO A 153 -5.73 -6.48 -27.04
CA PRO A 153 -5.30 -5.09 -26.88
C PRO A 153 -4.64 -4.85 -25.50
N ASP A 154 -3.98 -3.71 -25.33
CA ASP A 154 -3.43 -3.31 -24.03
C ASP A 154 -4.56 -3.06 -23.02
N GLY A 155 -4.37 -3.47 -21.76
CA GLY A 155 -5.40 -3.42 -20.72
C GLY A 155 -6.59 -4.37 -20.94
N ALA A 156 -6.55 -5.26 -21.94
CA ALA A 156 -7.68 -6.09 -22.32
C ALA A 156 -7.91 -7.36 -21.46
N ARG A 157 -7.34 -7.45 -20.25
CA ARG A 157 -7.52 -8.56 -19.31
C ARG A 157 -7.93 -8.02 -17.95
N GLY A 158 -8.77 -8.76 -17.25
CA GLY A 158 -9.21 -8.45 -15.91
C GLY A 158 -9.80 -9.66 -15.19
N SER A 159 -10.37 -9.40 -14.03
CA SER A 159 -11.02 -10.38 -13.15
C SER A 159 -12.40 -9.89 -12.74
N TYR A 160 -13.24 -10.81 -12.31
CA TYR A 160 -14.44 -10.53 -11.54
C TYR A 160 -14.14 -10.73 -10.05
N ILE A 161 -14.97 -10.18 -9.15
CA ILE A 161 -14.77 -10.29 -7.69
C ILE A 161 -14.82 -11.73 -7.14
N ARG A 162 -15.26 -12.71 -7.94
CA ARG A 162 -15.33 -14.13 -7.60
C ARG A 162 -15.42 -14.99 -8.87
N ASP A 163 -15.33 -16.29 -8.72
CA ASP A 163 -15.60 -17.24 -9.80
C ASP A 163 -17.11 -17.27 -10.18
N ILE A 164 -17.40 -17.70 -11.41
CA ILE A 164 -18.76 -17.79 -11.94
C ILE A 164 -19.43 -19.05 -11.40
N ASP A 165 -20.31 -18.84 -10.43
CA ASP A 165 -21.22 -19.87 -9.91
C ASP A 165 -22.09 -20.46 -11.04
N PRO A 166 -22.05 -21.79 -11.28
CA PRO A 166 -22.83 -22.45 -12.33
C PRO A 166 -24.35 -22.47 -12.07
N GLU A 167 -24.82 -22.12 -10.87
CA GLU A 167 -26.23 -22.06 -10.50
C GLU A 167 -26.81 -20.64 -10.56
N ALA A 168 -25.97 -19.61 -10.70
CA ALA A 168 -26.39 -18.21 -10.73
C ALA A 168 -26.53 -17.64 -12.16
N THR A 169 -27.40 -16.63 -12.30
CA THR A 169 -27.53 -15.84 -13.53
C THR A 169 -26.72 -14.54 -13.42
N TYR A 170 -26.08 -14.16 -14.53
CA TYR A 170 -25.24 -12.99 -14.65
C TYR A 170 -25.61 -12.18 -15.89
N THR A 171 -25.31 -10.89 -15.88
CA THR A 171 -25.39 -10.01 -17.05
C THR A 171 -23.99 -9.69 -17.53
N ALA A 172 -23.63 -10.15 -18.72
CA ALA A 172 -22.44 -9.70 -19.43
C ALA A 172 -22.82 -8.48 -20.26
N LYS A 173 -22.16 -7.34 -20.02
CA LYS A 173 -22.41 -6.09 -20.76
C LYS A 173 -21.13 -5.65 -21.46
N VAL A 174 -21.20 -5.53 -22.78
CA VAL A 174 -20.13 -5.06 -23.67
C VAL A 174 -20.56 -3.69 -24.20
N MET A 175 -19.87 -2.64 -23.78
CA MET A 175 -20.13 -1.29 -24.25
C MET A 175 -18.99 -0.82 -25.16
N VAL A 176 -19.33 -0.22 -26.30
CA VAL A 176 -18.37 0.22 -27.32
C VAL A 176 -18.74 1.62 -27.78
N LYS A 177 -17.79 2.55 -27.73
CA LYS A 177 -17.99 3.94 -28.14
C LYS A 177 -16.68 4.61 -28.53
N ASP A 178 -16.66 5.38 -29.60
CA ASP A 178 -15.46 6.15 -30.05
C ASP A 178 -14.17 5.29 -30.12
N GLY A 179 -14.31 4.00 -30.46
CA GLY A 179 -13.19 3.05 -30.51
C GLY A 179 -12.68 2.54 -29.15
N ARG A 180 -13.34 2.87 -28.03
CA ARG A 180 -13.12 2.24 -26.70
C ARG A 180 -14.07 1.04 -26.50
N VAL A 181 -13.70 0.15 -25.57
CA VAL A 181 -14.49 -1.00 -25.13
C VAL A 181 -14.49 -1.07 -23.61
N ALA A 182 -15.66 -1.16 -22.99
CA ALA A 182 -15.85 -1.42 -21.56
C ALA A 182 -16.62 -2.74 -21.36
N LEU A 183 -16.10 -3.65 -20.54
CA LEU A 183 -16.70 -4.96 -20.25
C LEU A 183 -17.12 -5.05 -18.79
N TYR A 184 -18.35 -5.49 -18.55
CA TYR A 184 -18.93 -5.58 -17.21
C TYR A 184 -19.54 -6.97 -16.95
N VAL A 185 -19.53 -7.38 -15.68
CA VAL A 185 -20.34 -8.50 -15.15
C VAL A 185 -21.17 -7.98 -13.98
N ASN A 186 -22.50 -8.09 -14.07
CA ASN A 186 -23.43 -7.56 -13.06
C ASN A 186 -23.12 -6.11 -12.67
N ASP A 187 -22.97 -5.26 -13.68
CA ASP A 187 -22.63 -3.82 -13.58
C ASP A 187 -21.26 -3.46 -12.99
N LEU A 188 -20.47 -4.42 -12.50
CA LEU A 188 -19.07 -4.20 -12.15
C LEU A 188 -18.22 -4.07 -13.43
N LEU A 189 -17.52 -2.95 -13.59
CA LEU A 189 -16.55 -2.75 -14.67
C LEU A 189 -15.32 -3.63 -14.43
N CYS A 190 -15.01 -4.51 -15.38
CA CYS A 190 -13.93 -5.50 -15.25
C CYS A 190 -12.77 -5.28 -16.24
N VAL A 191 -13.03 -4.68 -17.41
CA VAL A 191 -12.02 -4.38 -18.45
C VAL A 191 -12.38 -3.07 -19.13
N LEU A 192 -11.39 -2.20 -19.37
CA LEU A 192 -11.51 -0.97 -20.14
C LEU A 192 -10.33 -0.87 -21.12
N THR A 193 -10.62 -0.89 -22.42
CA THR A 193 -9.59 -1.03 -23.47
C THR A 193 -10.05 -0.40 -24.81
N THR A 194 -9.39 -0.73 -25.91
CA THR A 194 -9.67 -0.22 -27.27
C THR A 194 -10.20 -1.31 -28.21
N ALA A 195 -10.94 -0.89 -29.24
CA ALA A 195 -11.52 -1.73 -30.28
C ALA A 195 -10.62 -1.73 -31.54
N PRO A 196 -9.73 -2.71 -31.76
CA PRO A 196 -8.91 -2.80 -32.96
C PRO A 196 -9.68 -3.07 -34.27
N LEU A 197 -10.99 -3.38 -34.21
CA LEU A 197 -11.85 -3.50 -35.40
C LEU A 197 -12.63 -2.22 -35.62
N ALA A 198 -12.48 -1.63 -36.80
CA ALA A 198 -13.31 -0.54 -37.29
C ALA A 198 -14.62 -1.04 -37.94
N GLY A 199 -15.64 -0.18 -37.95
CA GLY A 199 -16.95 -0.41 -38.58
C GLY A 199 -17.90 -1.30 -37.76
N SER A 200 -19.18 -1.27 -38.14
CA SER A 200 -20.21 -2.13 -37.53
C SER A 200 -20.02 -3.61 -37.86
N GLY A 201 -20.65 -4.47 -37.06
CA GLY A 201 -20.74 -5.90 -37.32
C GLY A 201 -21.81 -6.56 -36.45
N ALA A 202 -22.05 -7.84 -36.68
CA ALA A 202 -23.08 -8.59 -35.97
C ALA A 202 -22.65 -8.98 -34.55
N PHE A 203 -23.60 -9.56 -33.80
CA PHE A 203 -23.45 -9.99 -32.42
C PHE A 203 -23.69 -11.50 -32.25
N GLY A 204 -23.24 -12.08 -31.14
CA GLY A 204 -23.54 -13.46 -30.81
C GLY A 204 -22.91 -13.94 -29.51
N VAL A 205 -23.15 -15.20 -29.18
CA VAL A 205 -22.60 -15.87 -27.99
C VAL A 205 -22.00 -17.20 -28.43
N GLN A 206 -20.83 -17.57 -27.91
CA GLN A 206 -20.21 -18.87 -28.14
C GLN A 206 -19.74 -19.53 -26.82
N ALA A 207 -19.55 -20.84 -26.87
CA ALA A 207 -19.15 -21.63 -25.71
C ALA A 207 -17.89 -22.46 -26.05
N ASN A 208 -16.71 -22.08 -25.55
CA ASN A 208 -15.47 -22.82 -25.81
C ASN A 208 -15.19 -23.82 -24.68
N GLY A 209 -15.55 -25.10 -24.89
CA GLY A 209 -15.41 -26.13 -23.85
C GLY A 209 -16.25 -25.88 -22.60
N SER A 210 -17.29 -25.06 -22.73
CA SER A 210 -18.27 -24.70 -21.71
C SER A 210 -19.68 -25.05 -22.20
N VAL A 211 -20.68 -25.04 -21.33
CA VAL A 211 -22.10 -25.01 -21.71
C VAL A 211 -22.72 -23.75 -21.12
N VAL A 212 -23.30 -22.93 -21.99
CA VAL A 212 -23.80 -21.59 -21.65
C VAL A 212 -25.30 -21.54 -21.93
N ARG A 213 -26.08 -21.11 -20.94
CA ARG A 213 -27.48 -20.71 -21.14
C ARG A 213 -27.56 -19.22 -21.34
N VAL A 214 -28.42 -18.79 -22.25
CA VAL A 214 -28.73 -17.39 -22.52
C VAL A 214 -30.24 -17.18 -22.31
N TYR A 215 -30.61 -16.21 -21.48
CA TYR A 215 -31.98 -15.91 -21.07
C TYR A 215 -32.55 -14.67 -21.77
N GLY A 216 -31.67 -13.75 -22.18
CA GLY A 216 -32.01 -12.58 -22.96
C GLY A 216 -30.77 -11.96 -23.61
N VAL A 217 -30.99 -11.20 -24.68
CA VAL A 217 -29.97 -10.36 -25.34
C VAL A 217 -30.56 -8.99 -25.69
N SER A 218 -29.76 -7.93 -25.53
CA SER A 218 -30.11 -6.57 -25.96
C SER A 218 -28.95 -5.92 -26.71
N VAL A 219 -29.25 -5.09 -27.71
CA VAL A 219 -28.30 -4.16 -28.34
C VAL A 219 -28.97 -2.79 -28.38
N SER A 220 -28.45 -1.84 -27.63
CA SER A 220 -28.96 -0.48 -27.52
C SER A 220 -27.87 0.56 -27.83
N ALA A 221 -28.23 1.84 -27.84
CA ALA A 221 -27.26 2.93 -27.96
C ALA A 221 -26.14 2.84 -26.89
N ALA A 222 -24.94 3.30 -27.23
CA ALA A 222 -23.85 3.40 -26.27
C ALA A 222 -24.15 4.44 -25.19
N GLY A 223 -24.05 4.03 -23.92
CA GLY A 223 -24.10 4.95 -22.77
C GLY A 223 -22.93 5.93 -22.72
N GLU A 224 -22.76 6.59 -21.58
CA GLU A 224 -21.50 7.29 -21.29
C GLU A 224 -20.39 6.28 -21.03
N MET A 225 -19.21 6.54 -21.59
CA MET A 225 -18.07 5.63 -21.44
C MET A 225 -17.42 5.88 -20.09
N PRO A 226 -17.07 4.84 -19.32
CA PRO A 226 -16.36 5.04 -18.07
C PRO A 226 -15.05 5.78 -18.36
N THR A 227 -14.80 6.81 -17.56
CA THR A 227 -13.46 7.37 -17.39
C THR A 227 -12.66 6.36 -16.57
N VAL A 228 -13.15 6.10 -15.35
CA VAL A 228 -12.53 5.26 -14.30
C VAL A 228 -12.09 3.88 -14.82
N LEU A 229 -10.77 3.67 -14.86
CA LEU A 229 -10.15 2.36 -15.05
C LEU A 229 -10.62 1.33 -14.00
N PRO A 230 -10.78 0.05 -14.37
CA PRO A 230 -11.28 -1.01 -13.47
C PRO A 230 -10.45 -1.21 -12.18
N ASP A 231 -9.17 -0.83 -12.20
CA ASP A 231 -8.27 -0.90 -11.04
C ASP A 231 -8.36 0.32 -10.09
N GLY A 232 -9.03 1.40 -10.53
CA GLY A 232 -9.12 2.67 -9.82
C GLY A 232 -7.85 3.53 -9.90
N SER A 233 -6.87 3.19 -10.74
CA SER A 233 -5.55 3.83 -10.77
C SER A 233 -5.54 5.33 -11.11
N GLU A 234 -6.56 5.82 -11.80
CA GLU A 234 -6.76 7.25 -12.08
C GLU A 234 -7.39 8.05 -10.93
N THR A 235 -7.79 7.38 -9.84
CA THR A 235 -8.22 8.05 -8.60
C THR A 235 -7.03 8.38 -7.68
N VAL A 236 -5.82 7.95 -8.03
CA VAL A 236 -4.58 8.25 -7.32
C VAL A 236 -4.07 9.63 -7.70
N ASN A 237 -3.86 10.49 -6.70
CA ASN A 237 -3.32 11.83 -6.87
C ASN A 237 -1.87 11.77 -7.35
N ASN A 238 -1.56 12.50 -8.43
CA ASN A 238 -0.21 12.70 -8.94
C ASN A 238 0.45 13.86 -8.21
N LEU A 239 1.10 13.55 -7.09
CA LEU A 239 1.67 14.54 -6.17
C LEU A 239 2.89 15.23 -6.78
N TYR A 240 3.14 16.47 -6.38
CA TYR A 240 4.37 17.19 -6.73
C TYR A 240 5.57 16.57 -6.01
N GLU A 241 6.70 16.47 -6.71
CA GLU A 241 7.97 15.98 -6.17
C GLU A 241 9.06 17.02 -6.39
N ALA A 242 9.81 17.32 -5.32
CA ALA A 242 10.88 18.32 -5.33
C ALA A 242 12.19 17.72 -5.90
N GLU A 243 12.96 18.52 -6.63
CA GLU A 243 14.23 18.06 -7.23
C GLU A 243 15.37 18.07 -6.19
N THR A 244 15.49 17.00 -5.42
CA THR A 244 16.44 16.89 -4.29
C THR A 244 17.20 15.55 -4.26
N GLY A 245 18.44 15.58 -3.75
CA GLY A 245 19.23 14.38 -3.45
C GLY A 245 18.84 13.67 -2.14
N ILE A 246 17.91 14.22 -1.35
CA ILE A 246 17.44 13.61 -0.10
C ILE A 246 16.50 12.44 -0.41
N VAL A 247 16.92 11.23 -0.06
CA VAL A 247 16.13 10.00 -0.22
C VAL A 247 14.86 10.10 0.62
N SER A 248 13.71 10.13 -0.05
CA SER A 248 12.40 10.31 0.56
C SER A 248 12.34 11.54 1.49
N ALA A 249 12.69 12.73 0.99
CA ALA A 249 12.58 14.00 1.74
C ALA A 249 11.20 14.15 2.43
N PRO A 250 11.10 14.70 3.66
CA PRO A 250 9.85 14.67 4.42
C PRO A 250 8.67 15.25 3.64
N THR A 251 7.57 14.49 3.59
CA THR A 251 6.33 14.88 2.91
C THR A 251 5.82 16.23 3.40
N VAL A 252 5.60 17.17 2.48
CA VAL A 252 5.16 18.52 2.82
C VAL A 252 3.64 18.56 2.99
N VAL A 253 3.20 18.94 4.18
CA VAL A 253 1.80 19.02 4.59
C VAL A 253 1.44 20.48 4.90
N GLN A 254 0.36 20.99 4.32
CA GLN A 254 -0.07 22.38 4.52
C GLN A 254 -1.54 22.44 4.95
N LYS A 255 -1.84 23.16 6.04
CA LYS A 255 -3.22 23.41 6.49
C LYS A 255 -3.88 24.48 5.63
N ILE A 256 -5.02 24.15 5.04
CA ILE A 256 -5.77 24.99 4.09
C ILE A 256 -6.81 25.83 4.83
N ASP A 257 -6.30 26.83 5.55
CA ASP A 257 -7.03 27.75 6.41
C ASP A 257 -7.58 29.00 5.72
N SER A 258 -7.51 29.08 4.38
CA SER A 258 -7.91 30.27 3.63
C SER A 258 -8.20 29.99 2.17
N ALA A 259 -9.11 30.77 1.57
CA ALA A 259 -9.44 30.67 0.15
C ALA A 259 -8.21 30.80 -0.76
N ARG A 260 -7.22 31.65 -0.39
CA ARG A 260 -5.96 31.79 -1.13
C ARG A 260 -5.16 30.49 -1.17
N LYS A 261 -5.06 29.74 -0.06
CA LYS A 261 -4.38 28.43 -0.04
C LYS A 261 -5.16 27.38 -0.84
N LEU A 262 -6.50 27.40 -0.78
CA LEU A 262 -7.35 26.52 -1.58
C LEU A 262 -7.18 26.77 -3.09
N GLU A 263 -7.21 28.03 -3.52
CA GLU A 263 -6.97 28.43 -4.92
C GLU A 263 -5.57 28.04 -5.41
N ALA A 264 -4.56 28.02 -4.53
CA ALA A 264 -3.19 27.64 -4.88
C ALA A 264 -3.04 26.16 -5.28
N LEU A 265 -3.90 25.25 -4.78
CA LEU A 265 -3.82 23.81 -5.08
C LEU A 265 -4.00 23.52 -6.58
N ALA A 266 -4.81 24.34 -7.26
CA ALA A 266 -5.14 24.20 -8.68
C ALA A 266 -4.10 24.84 -9.64
N VAL A 267 -3.06 25.50 -9.13
CA VAL A 267 -2.02 26.16 -9.94
C VAL A 267 -1.09 25.11 -10.57
N GLU A 268 -0.58 25.32 -11.78
CA GLU A 268 0.42 24.42 -12.40
C GLU A 268 1.84 24.73 -11.86
N GLY A 269 2.65 23.70 -11.55
CA GLY A 269 3.96 23.84 -10.88
C GLY A 269 3.99 23.31 -9.44
N GLU A 270 4.79 23.94 -8.59
CA GLU A 270 4.92 23.67 -7.15
C GLU A 270 3.59 23.79 -6.40
N ARG A 271 3.38 22.91 -5.41
CA ARG A 271 2.24 22.90 -4.49
C ARG A 271 2.57 22.01 -3.29
N THR A 272 1.80 22.11 -2.20
CA THR A 272 1.87 21.14 -1.09
C THR A 272 1.56 19.71 -1.58
N GLN A 273 2.24 18.70 -1.03
CA GLN A 273 1.96 17.29 -1.35
C GLN A 273 0.67 16.82 -0.67
N VAL A 274 0.44 17.28 0.56
CA VAL A 274 -0.76 16.98 1.34
C VAL A 274 -1.47 18.28 1.72
N ALA A 275 -2.77 18.36 1.47
CA ALA A 275 -3.63 19.46 1.88
C ALA A 275 -4.48 19.03 3.07
N TRP A 276 -4.24 19.63 4.23
CA TRP A 276 -4.96 19.35 5.47
C TRP A 276 -6.17 20.29 5.59
N PHE A 277 -7.35 19.70 5.67
CA PHE A 277 -8.63 20.37 5.86
C PHE A 277 -9.29 19.94 7.17
N THR A 278 -10.09 20.82 7.78
CA THR A 278 -10.95 20.46 8.93
C THR A 278 -12.35 20.14 8.42
N LEU A 279 -12.83 18.92 8.67
CA LEU A 279 -14.18 18.46 8.31
C LEU A 279 -15.14 18.80 9.46
N ALA A 280 -16.11 19.67 9.20
CA ALA A 280 -16.92 20.31 10.24
C ALA A 280 -18.11 19.47 10.71
N ASP A 281 -18.70 18.66 9.82
CA ASP A 281 -19.89 17.84 10.15
C ASP A 281 -20.12 16.66 9.19
N LYS A 282 -21.02 15.76 9.59
CA LYS A 282 -21.48 14.59 8.83
C LYS A 282 -22.32 14.90 7.58
N ALA A 283 -22.64 16.15 7.29
CA ALA A 283 -23.13 16.55 5.97
C ALA A 283 -21.98 16.82 4.99
N LEU A 284 -20.74 16.56 5.43
CA LEU A 284 -19.49 16.67 4.67
C LEU A 284 -19.19 18.12 4.25
N ASN A 285 -19.47 19.04 5.18
CA ASN A 285 -19.01 20.42 5.10
C ASN A 285 -17.56 20.53 5.58
N VAL A 286 -16.72 21.22 4.83
CA VAL A 286 -15.29 21.43 5.10
C VAL A 286 -15.05 22.90 5.39
N GLN A 287 -14.30 23.21 6.46
CA GLN A 287 -13.99 24.57 6.85
C GLN A 287 -12.73 25.08 6.11
N VAL A 288 -12.82 26.26 5.50
CA VAL A 288 -11.72 26.96 4.83
C VAL A 288 -11.74 28.43 5.27
N GLY A 289 -10.94 28.77 6.28
CA GLY A 289 -10.98 30.07 6.93
C GLY A 289 -12.30 30.29 7.66
N ASP A 290 -13.02 31.37 7.35
CA ASP A 290 -14.37 31.64 7.87
C ASP A 290 -15.48 30.96 7.04
N GLU A 291 -15.16 30.33 5.90
CA GLU A 291 -16.13 29.72 4.99
C GLU A 291 -16.32 28.22 5.22
N SER A 292 -17.55 27.75 4.99
CA SER A 292 -17.91 26.34 4.98
C SER A 292 -18.27 25.93 3.55
N ARG A 293 -17.58 24.92 3.01
CA ARG A 293 -17.69 24.48 1.61
C ARG A 293 -18.03 22.98 1.52
N PRO A 294 -18.83 22.52 0.54
CA PRO A 294 -19.10 21.09 0.39
C PRO A 294 -17.83 20.30 0.03
N LEU A 295 -17.68 19.10 0.58
CA LEU A 295 -16.55 18.20 0.29
C LEU A 295 -16.25 18.04 -1.21
N ALA A 296 -17.28 17.94 -2.06
CA ALA A 296 -17.09 17.81 -3.51
C ALA A 296 -16.29 18.97 -4.12
N GLU A 297 -16.53 20.21 -3.67
CA GLU A 297 -15.79 21.40 -4.13
C GLU A 297 -14.30 21.35 -3.72
N ILE A 298 -14.02 20.80 -2.53
CA ILE A 298 -12.66 20.60 -2.04
C ILE A 298 -11.91 19.53 -2.83
N LEU A 299 -12.57 18.40 -3.13
CA LEU A 299 -12.00 17.34 -3.96
C LEU A 299 -11.70 17.82 -5.38
N ASP A 300 -12.59 18.65 -5.95
CA ASP A 300 -12.38 19.28 -7.26
C ASP A 300 -11.21 20.28 -7.22
N ALA A 301 -11.04 21.03 -6.13
CA ALA A 301 -9.92 21.95 -5.93
C ALA A 301 -8.56 21.24 -5.77
N CYS A 302 -8.53 20.06 -5.14
CA CYS A 302 -7.32 19.20 -5.10
C CYS A 302 -6.95 18.63 -6.49
N GLY A 303 -7.91 18.52 -7.40
CA GLY A 303 -7.69 18.30 -8.84
C GLY A 303 -6.97 17.00 -9.24
N GLY A 304 -6.80 16.04 -8.33
CA GLY A 304 -5.96 14.86 -8.57
C GLY A 304 -4.45 15.13 -8.48
N ALA A 305 -4.03 16.28 -7.93
CA ALA A 305 -2.63 16.71 -7.87
C ALA A 305 -2.09 16.87 -6.43
N VAL A 306 -2.97 16.77 -5.43
CA VAL A 306 -2.65 16.95 -4.00
C VAL A 306 -3.44 15.92 -3.21
N LEU A 307 -2.82 15.28 -2.22
CA LEU A 307 -3.49 14.31 -1.35
C LEU A 307 -4.34 15.06 -0.30
N PRO A 308 -5.67 14.94 -0.29
CA PRO A 308 -6.49 15.57 0.73
C PRO A 308 -6.46 14.75 2.02
N LEU A 309 -6.24 15.44 3.15
CA LEU A 309 -6.36 14.93 4.51
C LEU A 309 -7.48 15.68 5.22
N PHE A 310 -8.43 14.95 5.81
CA PHE A 310 -9.59 15.51 6.50
C PHE A 310 -9.55 15.19 8.00
N GLU A 311 -9.44 16.23 8.82
CA GLU A 311 -9.42 16.20 10.28
C GLU A 311 -10.85 16.26 10.86
N THR A 312 -11.21 15.29 11.72
CA THR A 312 -12.44 15.32 12.53
C THR A 312 -12.34 14.36 13.73
N ASP A 313 -12.67 14.84 14.93
CA ASP A 313 -12.80 13.98 16.13
C ASP A 313 -14.21 13.42 16.36
N ASP A 314 -15.18 13.80 15.53
CA ASP A 314 -16.52 13.21 15.56
C ASP A 314 -16.57 11.92 14.73
N ALA A 315 -16.87 10.80 15.39
CA ALA A 315 -16.92 9.48 14.77
C ALA A 315 -18.06 9.32 13.74
N GLU A 316 -19.20 10.00 13.92
CA GLU A 316 -20.27 9.99 12.89
C GLU A 316 -19.81 10.70 11.61
N THR A 317 -19.08 11.82 11.75
CA THR A 317 -18.52 12.60 10.65
C THR A 317 -17.38 11.87 9.94
N ALA A 318 -16.48 11.23 10.69
CA ALA A 318 -15.41 10.39 10.14
C ALA A 318 -15.97 9.19 9.37
N GLY A 319 -16.97 8.49 9.92
CA GLY A 319 -17.66 7.40 9.25
C GLY A 319 -18.44 7.84 7.99
N ALA A 320 -19.06 9.03 8.02
CA ALA A 320 -19.73 9.60 6.85
C ALA A 320 -18.76 9.89 5.70
N LEU A 321 -17.55 10.41 6.01
CA LEU A 321 -16.50 10.60 5.01
C LEU A 321 -16.03 9.26 4.43
N ALA A 322 -15.74 8.28 5.29
CA ALA A 322 -15.29 6.96 4.88
C ALA A 322 -16.29 6.26 3.94
N GLY A 323 -17.59 6.36 4.26
CA GLY A 323 -18.69 5.85 3.43
C GLY A 323 -18.79 6.57 2.08
N TYR A 324 -18.75 7.91 2.07
CA TYR A 324 -18.75 8.69 0.82
C TYR A 324 -17.58 8.32 -0.10
N MET A 325 -16.40 8.07 0.46
CA MET A 325 -15.22 7.64 -0.32
C MET A 325 -15.37 6.22 -0.87
N ALA A 326 -15.98 5.30 -0.11
CA ALA A 326 -16.29 3.96 -0.57
C ALA A 326 -17.31 4.01 -1.74
N ASP A 327 -18.40 4.74 -1.58
CA ASP A 327 -19.47 4.87 -2.57
C ASP A 327 -19.01 5.59 -3.84
N SER A 328 -18.09 6.56 -3.73
CA SER A 328 -17.50 7.28 -4.88
C SER A 328 -16.31 6.55 -5.51
N GLY A 329 -15.85 5.44 -4.93
CA GLY A 329 -14.70 4.67 -5.42
C GLY A 329 -13.36 5.41 -5.34
N ARG A 330 -13.25 6.44 -4.48
CA ARG A 330 -12.02 7.20 -4.24
C ARG A 330 -11.29 6.62 -3.04
N TYR A 331 -10.09 6.09 -3.25
CA TYR A 331 -9.30 5.44 -2.19
C TYR A 331 -8.14 6.29 -1.68
N ASP A 332 -7.77 7.33 -2.43
CA ASP A 332 -6.58 8.12 -2.21
C ASP A 332 -6.88 9.41 -1.45
N VAL A 333 -7.32 9.21 -0.20
CA VAL A 333 -7.72 10.26 0.75
C VAL A 333 -7.26 9.82 2.15
N MET A 334 -6.87 10.77 2.99
CA MET A 334 -6.52 10.54 4.38
C MET A 334 -7.60 11.04 5.34
N VAL A 335 -7.89 10.28 6.40
CA VAL A 335 -8.69 10.70 7.55
C VAL A 335 -7.76 10.93 8.74
N ALA A 336 -7.93 12.03 9.47
CA ALA A 336 -7.12 12.36 10.64
C ALA A 336 -7.99 12.69 11.86
N SER A 337 -7.52 12.34 13.06
CA SER A 337 -8.21 12.61 14.32
C SER A 337 -7.29 12.40 15.52
N GLY A 338 -7.53 13.14 16.61
CA GLY A 338 -6.98 12.87 17.95
C GLY A 338 -7.77 11.83 18.75
N SER A 339 -8.87 11.29 18.22
CA SER A 339 -9.62 10.15 18.79
C SER A 339 -9.33 8.86 18.02
N PRO A 340 -8.69 7.86 18.65
CA PRO A 340 -8.55 6.52 18.07
C PRO A 340 -9.91 5.89 17.76
N GLU A 341 -10.95 6.18 18.54
CA GLU A 341 -12.30 5.67 18.32
C GLU A 341 -12.93 6.22 17.03
N ALA A 342 -12.72 7.50 16.70
CA ALA A 342 -13.20 8.09 15.45
C ALA A 342 -12.50 7.49 14.23
N LEU A 343 -11.18 7.28 14.31
CA LEU A 343 -10.42 6.60 13.25
C LEU A 343 -10.87 5.14 13.08
N ALA A 344 -11.00 4.38 14.17
CA ALA A 344 -11.44 2.98 14.13
C ALA A 344 -12.86 2.86 13.54
N ALA A 345 -13.79 3.74 13.93
CA ALA A 345 -15.14 3.76 13.38
C ALA A 345 -15.17 4.07 11.87
N ALA A 346 -14.29 4.94 11.38
CA ALA A 346 -14.13 5.23 9.96
C ALA A 346 -13.45 4.06 9.20
N TRP A 347 -12.44 3.42 9.81
CA TRP A 347 -11.75 2.26 9.25
C TRP A 347 -12.68 1.06 9.06
N GLU A 348 -13.57 0.78 10.00
CA GLU A 348 -14.61 -0.26 9.86
C GLU A 348 -15.56 0.00 8.67
N VAL A 349 -15.79 1.27 8.30
CA VAL A 349 -16.58 1.63 7.11
C VAL A 349 -15.73 1.50 5.83
N ASN A 350 -14.47 1.92 5.85
CA ASN A 350 -13.60 1.87 4.67
C ASN A 350 -12.10 1.75 5.01
N GLY A 351 -11.66 0.54 5.34
CA GLY A 351 -10.25 0.28 5.69
C GLY A 351 -9.25 0.53 4.56
N ALA A 352 -9.71 0.67 3.31
CA ALA A 352 -8.84 0.95 2.16
C ALA A 352 -8.34 2.40 2.09
N LEU A 353 -8.95 3.34 2.82
CA LEU A 353 -8.40 4.69 3.00
C LEU A 353 -7.13 4.66 3.86
N ARG A 354 -6.43 5.80 3.94
CA ARG A 354 -5.33 6.00 4.89
C ARG A 354 -5.78 6.82 6.08
N TYR A 355 -5.16 6.54 7.23
CA TYR A 355 -5.57 7.06 8.53
C TYR A 355 -4.35 7.59 9.27
N ALA A 356 -4.49 8.76 9.89
CA ALA A 356 -3.44 9.45 10.63
C ALA A 356 -3.92 9.83 12.04
N TYR A 357 -3.19 9.41 13.07
CA TYR A 357 -3.47 9.77 14.45
C TYR A 357 -2.82 11.10 14.80
N LEU A 358 -3.60 12.06 15.29
CA LEU A 358 -3.12 13.35 15.78
C LEU A 358 -2.64 13.17 17.22
N ALA A 359 -1.41 12.69 17.36
CA ALA A 359 -0.83 12.21 18.60
C ALA A 359 -0.45 13.32 19.60
N GLY A 360 -0.31 14.57 19.14
CA GLY A 360 0.21 15.67 19.95
C GLY A 360 1.68 15.46 20.34
N ALA A 361 2.15 16.10 21.41
CA ALA A 361 3.55 16.03 21.81
C ALA A 361 3.87 14.75 22.60
N VAL A 362 5.10 14.23 22.43
CA VAL A 362 5.68 13.21 23.31
C VAL A 362 5.89 13.82 24.70
N THR A 363 5.35 13.19 25.74
CA THR A 363 5.46 13.64 27.14
C THR A 363 5.59 12.47 28.10
N THR A 364 5.73 12.75 29.40
CA THR A 364 5.72 11.73 30.46
C THR A 364 4.40 10.96 30.57
N GLU A 365 3.29 11.60 30.19
CA GLU A 365 1.94 11.03 30.18
C GLU A 365 1.59 10.43 28.82
N ASN A 366 1.96 11.11 27.72
CA ASN A 366 1.78 10.65 26.35
C ASN A 366 3.11 10.12 25.80
N THR A 367 3.48 8.91 26.24
CA THR A 367 4.76 8.29 25.86
C THR A 367 4.74 7.82 24.40
N VAL A 368 5.92 7.66 23.79
CA VAL A 368 6.04 7.14 22.41
C VAL A 368 5.38 5.75 22.24
N ALA A 369 5.39 4.92 23.29
CA ALA A 369 4.68 3.64 23.33
C ALA A 369 3.15 3.82 23.30
N GLN A 370 2.62 4.79 24.07
CA GLN A 370 1.19 5.12 24.06
C GLN A 370 0.76 5.65 22.67
N ILE A 371 1.55 6.53 22.06
CA ILE A 371 1.33 7.04 20.70
C ILE A 371 1.26 5.89 19.68
N ALA A 372 2.16 4.91 19.78
CA ALA A 372 2.13 3.72 18.92
C ALA A 372 0.84 2.92 19.09
N ARG A 373 0.46 2.63 20.35
CA ARG A 373 -0.77 1.89 20.68
C ARG A 373 -2.02 2.59 20.18
N ASP A 374 -2.13 3.90 20.35
CA ASP A 374 -3.32 4.66 19.94
C ASP A 374 -3.42 4.81 18.42
N THR A 375 -2.28 4.98 17.74
CA THR A 375 -2.18 4.99 16.27
C THR A 375 -2.68 3.66 15.70
N HIS A 376 -2.16 2.53 16.21
CA HIS A 376 -2.64 1.21 15.79
C HIS A 376 -4.10 0.98 16.20
N THR A 377 -4.54 1.40 17.39
CA THR A 377 -5.92 1.21 17.84
C THR A 377 -6.91 1.88 16.87
N GLY A 378 -6.59 3.08 16.39
CA GLY A 378 -7.36 3.78 15.36
C GLY A 378 -7.31 3.18 13.94
N GLY A 379 -6.48 2.17 13.69
CA GLY A 379 -6.26 1.63 12.34
C GLY A 379 -5.35 2.51 11.47
N ALA A 380 -4.63 3.45 12.09
CA ALA A 380 -3.69 4.34 11.44
C ALA A 380 -2.31 3.69 11.27
N THR A 381 -1.60 4.14 10.24
CA THR A 381 -0.19 3.84 9.98
C THR A 381 0.66 5.11 9.93
N VAL A 382 0.07 6.24 10.36
CA VAL A 382 0.71 7.56 10.42
C VAL A 382 0.42 8.16 11.80
N ALA A 383 1.45 8.65 12.47
CA ALA A 383 1.32 9.44 13.68
C ALA A 383 1.80 10.86 13.38
N VAL A 384 0.93 11.84 13.62
CA VAL A 384 1.23 13.27 13.53
C VAL A 384 1.58 13.75 14.93
N VAL A 385 2.86 14.02 15.16
CA VAL A 385 3.45 14.28 16.48
C VAL A 385 3.93 15.72 16.55
N ALA A 386 3.62 16.42 17.65
CA ALA A 386 4.06 17.80 17.86
C ALA A 386 5.48 17.86 18.49
N PRO A 387 6.29 18.88 18.16
CA PRO A 387 7.65 19.02 18.67
C PRO A 387 7.65 19.26 20.19
N GLY A 388 8.74 18.82 20.82
CA GLY A 388 9.01 18.99 22.24
C GLY A 388 10.32 18.31 22.61
N GLU A 389 10.82 18.54 23.83
CA GLU A 389 12.13 18.02 24.29
C GLU A 389 12.27 16.48 24.23
N ALA A 390 11.16 15.75 24.11
CA ALA A 390 11.11 14.28 24.03
C ALA A 390 10.81 13.73 22.62
N LEU A 391 10.67 14.58 21.60
CA LEU A 391 10.56 14.14 20.20
C LEU A 391 11.92 14.28 19.51
N ASP A 392 12.71 13.21 19.61
CA ASP A 392 14.01 13.08 18.97
C ASP A 392 14.01 11.94 17.94
N ARG A 393 15.20 11.62 17.42
CA ARG A 393 15.40 10.52 16.48
C ARG A 393 15.10 9.14 17.09
N GLU A 394 15.35 8.94 18.38
CA GLU A 394 15.06 7.65 19.05
C GLU A 394 13.54 7.43 19.15
N ALA A 395 12.78 8.48 19.48
CA ALA A 395 11.32 8.46 19.47
C ALA A 395 10.74 8.24 18.06
N ALA A 396 11.31 8.86 17.02
CA ALA A 396 10.89 8.64 15.64
C ALA A 396 11.19 7.21 15.17
N GLU A 397 12.41 6.70 15.43
CA GLU A 397 12.82 5.34 15.06
C GLU A 397 11.98 4.28 15.81
N TYR A 398 11.59 4.52 17.06
CA TYR A 398 10.68 3.65 17.82
C TYR A 398 9.33 3.43 17.09
N LEU A 399 8.74 4.49 16.55
CA LEU A 399 7.47 4.44 15.82
C LEU A 399 7.65 3.77 14.44
N GLN A 400 8.70 4.13 13.71
CA GLN A 400 8.99 3.59 12.37
C GLN A 400 9.25 2.08 12.40
N LEU A 401 9.98 1.57 13.39
CA LEU A 401 10.23 0.13 13.61
C LEU A 401 8.95 -0.65 13.99
N ARG A 402 7.84 0.04 14.28
CA ARG A 402 6.50 -0.53 14.51
C ARG A 402 5.54 -0.25 13.36
N GLY A 403 6.05 0.15 12.19
CA GLY A 403 5.25 0.36 10.99
C GLY A 403 4.46 1.67 10.98
N ILE A 404 4.86 2.67 11.75
CA ILE A 404 4.21 3.99 11.81
C ILE A 404 5.09 5.04 11.13
N ALA A 405 4.57 5.66 10.06
CA ALA A 405 5.18 6.85 9.48
C ALA A 405 4.99 8.05 10.42
N VAL A 406 6.08 8.74 10.77
CA VAL A 406 6.08 9.87 11.71
C VAL A 406 6.01 11.17 10.93
N TRP A 407 4.96 11.97 11.15
CA TRP A 407 4.82 13.30 10.58
C TRP A 407 4.95 14.33 11.70
N LEU A 408 5.84 15.32 11.53
CA LEU A 408 6.03 16.38 12.52
C LEU A 408 4.99 17.49 12.31
N ASP A 409 4.09 17.72 13.27
CA ASP A 409 3.24 18.92 13.31
C ASP A 409 3.84 19.98 14.21
N SER A 410 4.64 20.85 13.60
CA SER A 410 5.44 21.88 14.26
C SER A 410 4.61 22.94 15.01
N GLY A 411 3.42 23.27 14.50
CA GLY A 411 2.51 24.25 15.09
C GLY A 411 3.05 25.68 15.12
N GLU A 412 3.82 26.01 16.15
CA GLU A 412 4.38 27.36 16.40
C GLU A 412 5.88 27.41 16.09
N GLY A 413 6.23 27.65 14.83
CA GLY A 413 7.62 27.78 14.36
C GLY A 413 7.73 28.50 13.02
N SER A 414 8.96 28.79 12.58
CA SER A 414 9.23 29.14 11.18
C SER A 414 9.35 27.88 10.34
N ASP A 415 8.80 27.88 9.13
CA ASP A 415 8.79 26.71 8.24
C ASP A 415 10.19 26.09 8.03
N GLU A 416 11.24 26.91 8.02
CA GLU A 416 12.61 26.40 7.95
C GLU A 416 13.04 25.62 9.20
N GLN A 417 12.66 26.05 10.41
CA GLN A 417 12.95 25.30 11.65
C GLN A 417 12.22 23.96 11.64
N ASN A 418 10.94 23.98 11.24
CA ASN A 418 10.09 22.79 11.18
C ASN A 418 10.71 21.72 10.27
N VAL A 419 11.28 22.14 9.14
CA VAL A 419 11.99 21.26 8.19
C VAL A 419 13.34 20.77 8.75
N TYR A 420 14.05 21.59 9.54
CA TYR A 420 15.28 21.14 10.20
C TYR A 420 14.98 20.07 11.23
N ASP A 421 14.02 20.32 12.13
CA ASP A 421 13.59 19.38 13.17
C ASP A 421 13.14 18.05 12.55
N ALA A 422 12.36 18.10 11.46
CA ALA A 422 11.91 16.92 10.71
C ALA A 422 13.06 16.13 10.06
N VAL A 423 14.13 16.79 9.62
CA VAL A 423 15.33 16.13 9.06
C VAL A 423 16.19 15.55 10.19
N ASP A 424 16.38 16.28 11.29
CA ASP A 424 17.23 15.89 12.41
C ASP A 424 16.64 14.73 13.23
N CYS A 425 15.31 14.64 13.38
CA CYS A 425 14.64 13.47 13.95
C CYS A 425 14.38 12.35 12.91
N GLY A 426 14.46 12.64 11.61
CA GLY A 426 14.18 11.67 10.56
C GLY A 426 12.69 11.39 10.37
N ALA A 427 11.82 12.40 10.47
CA ALA A 427 10.39 12.27 10.17
C ALA A 427 10.13 11.90 8.69
N ASN A 428 9.00 11.28 8.42
CA ASN A 428 8.48 10.95 7.08
C ASN A 428 7.65 12.10 6.47
N GLY A 429 7.22 13.07 7.29
CA GLY A 429 6.42 14.24 6.88
C GLY A 429 6.61 15.43 7.83
N VAL A 430 6.25 16.63 7.37
CA VAL A 430 6.39 17.88 8.11
C VAL A 430 5.23 18.84 7.75
N THR A 431 4.64 19.49 8.76
CA THR A 431 3.68 20.58 8.55
C THR A 431 4.39 21.92 8.38
N VAL A 432 3.90 22.70 7.42
CA VAL A 432 4.38 24.06 7.11
C VAL A 432 3.22 25.01 6.80
N ALA A 433 3.43 26.29 7.07
CA ALA A 433 2.52 27.36 6.68
C ALA A 433 2.65 27.70 5.19
N ASP A 434 3.87 27.69 4.63
CA ASP A 434 4.20 27.86 3.21
C ASP A 434 5.08 26.69 2.70
N PHE A 435 4.64 26.00 1.64
CA PHE A 435 5.37 24.85 1.10
C PHE A 435 6.69 25.24 0.41
N SER A 436 6.80 26.48 -0.11
CA SER A 436 8.01 26.90 -0.83
C SER A 436 9.23 26.94 0.10
N ALA A 437 9.07 27.21 1.40
CA ALA A 437 10.17 27.19 2.36
C ALA A 437 10.78 25.78 2.54
N ALA A 438 9.97 24.72 2.43
CA ALA A 438 10.48 23.35 2.47
C ALA A 438 11.22 22.97 1.18
N TYR A 439 10.67 23.35 0.01
CA TYR A 439 11.32 23.07 -1.27
C TYR A 439 12.62 23.88 -1.46
N ASP A 440 12.64 25.16 -1.07
CA ASP A 440 13.85 26.01 -1.01
C ASP A 440 14.99 25.41 -0.13
N LEU A 441 14.65 24.53 0.81
CA LEU A 441 15.63 23.77 1.60
C LEU A 441 16.02 22.46 0.91
N TYR A 442 15.06 21.66 0.46
CA TYR A 442 15.32 20.37 -0.19
C TYR A 442 16.17 20.53 -1.47
N GLU A 443 15.91 21.55 -2.29
CA GLU A 443 16.64 21.82 -3.53
C GLU A 443 18.08 22.35 -3.32
N LYS A 444 18.50 22.60 -2.07
CA LYS A 444 19.92 22.84 -1.74
C LYS A 444 20.77 21.58 -1.87
N VAL A 445 20.17 20.39 -1.73
CA VAL A 445 20.83 19.10 -1.86
C VAL A 445 20.70 18.63 -3.30
N ASP A 446 21.82 18.64 -4.04
CA ASP A 446 21.86 18.36 -5.48
C ASP A 446 21.22 17.00 -5.80
N ALA A 447 20.29 16.95 -6.76
CA ALA A 447 19.57 15.73 -7.15
C ALA A 447 20.44 14.64 -7.80
N GLY A 448 21.72 14.93 -8.08
CA GLY A 448 22.74 13.94 -8.42
C GLY A 448 23.43 13.29 -7.21
N GLU A 449 23.20 13.79 -5.99
CA GLU A 449 23.63 13.17 -4.73
C GLU A 449 22.56 12.17 -4.23
N THR A 450 22.90 11.44 -3.17
CA THR A 450 21.98 10.46 -2.55
C THR A 450 22.24 10.48 -1.05
N VAL A 451 21.35 11.16 -0.32
CA VAL A 451 21.48 11.42 1.12
C VAL A 451 20.32 10.76 1.86
N THR A 452 20.61 9.79 2.72
CA THR A 452 19.61 9.16 3.60
C THR A 452 19.57 9.88 4.95
N ILE A 453 18.39 10.40 5.31
CA ILE A 453 18.14 11.09 6.60
C ILE A 453 17.44 10.19 7.64
N ARG A 454 17.12 8.95 7.25
CA ARG A 454 16.48 7.92 8.06
C ARG A 454 17.26 6.62 7.97
N ARG A 455 17.11 5.81 9.01
CA ARG A 455 17.61 4.45 9.09
C ARG A 455 16.84 3.49 8.18
N THR A 456 17.50 2.42 7.74
CA THR A 456 16.82 1.18 7.35
C THR A 456 17.07 0.14 8.44
N PHE A 457 16.01 -0.34 9.09
CA PHE A 457 16.12 -1.30 10.18
C PHE A 457 16.48 -2.70 9.67
N ILE A 458 17.24 -3.44 10.48
CA ILE A 458 17.68 -4.80 10.14
C ILE A 458 17.02 -5.82 11.06
N VAL A 459 16.19 -6.69 10.48
CA VAL A 459 15.53 -7.80 11.18
C VAL A 459 16.34 -9.08 10.98
N GLY A 460 16.72 -9.71 12.10
CA GLY A 460 17.33 -11.04 12.08
C GLY A 460 16.28 -12.11 11.76
N HIS A 461 16.22 -12.54 10.50
CA HIS A 461 15.32 -13.60 10.01
C HIS A 461 15.57 -14.89 10.80
N ARG A 462 14.57 -15.35 11.56
CA ARG A 462 14.63 -16.53 12.44
C ARG A 462 15.78 -16.46 13.45
N GLY A 463 16.18 -15.25 13.84
CA GLY A 463 17.40 -14.96 14.57
C GLY A 463 18.60 -14.76 13.65
N LEU A 464 19.62 -15.61 13.80
CA LEU A 464 20.86 -15.54 13.00
C LEU A 464 21.25 -16.93 12.45
N PRO A 465 20.52 -17.42 11.41
CA PRO A 465 20.58 -18.80 10.93
C PRO A 465 21.92 -19.18 10.28
N ASN A 466 22.78 -18.21 9.98
CA ASN A 466 24.15 -18.44 9.53
C ASN A 466 25.12 -18.83 10.68
N THR A 467 24.74 -18.60 11.95
CA THR A 467 25.62 -18.71 13.14
C THR A 467 25.09 -19.69 14.19
N ALA A 468 23.77 -19.80 14.35
CA ALA A 468 23.09 -20.72 15.24
C ALA A 468 21.85 -21.30 14.52
N PRO A 469 21.21 -22.37 15.03
CA PRO A 469 20.03 -22.94 14.38
C PRO A 469 18.91 -21.91 14.25
N GLU A 470 18.25 -21.85 13.10
CA GLU A 470 17.10 -20.97 12.88
C GLU A 470 16.00 -21.25 13.92
N ASN A 471 15.24 -20.22 14.29
CA ASN A 471 14.15 -20.32 15.28
C ASN A 471 14.58 -20.85 16.67
N SER A 472 15.88 -20.77 17.02
CA SER A 472 16.40 -21.17 18.33
C SER A 472 16.66 -19.97 19.25
N LYS A 473 16.62 -20.20 20.57
CA LYS A 473 16.99 -19.18 21.56
C LYS A 473 18.41 -18.64 21.32
N GLU A 474 19.33 -19.50 20.90
CA GLU A 474 20.70 -19.12 20.59
C GLU A 474 20.80 -18.27 19.31
N GLY A 475 19.95 -18.52 18.31
CA GLY A 475 19.81 -17.69 17.12
C GLY A 475 19.35 -16.27 17.45
N TYR A 476 18.34 -16.12 18.31
CA TYR A 476 17.87 -14.81 18.76
C TYR A 476 18.95 -14.04 19.53
N LEU A 477 19.64 -14.70 20.46
CA LEU A 477 20.72 -14.07 21.23
C LEU A 477 21.92 -13.65 20.37
N GLU A 478 22.28 -14.42 19.34
CA GLU A 478 23.36 -14.02 18.43
C GLU A 478 22.93 -12.92 17.45
N ALA A 479 21.64 -12.85 17.05
CA ALA A 479 21.10 -11.74 16.25
C ALA A 479 21.12 -10.41 17.02
N VAL A 480 20.59 -10.39 18.25
CA VAL A 480 20.67 -9.24 19.17
C VAL A 480 22.13 -8.79 19.34
N LYS A 481 23.04 -9.75 19.59
CA LYS A 481 24.48 -9.48 19.72
C LYS A 481 25.16 -8.99 18.42
N ALA A 482 24.59 -9.31 17.26
CA ALA A 482 25.02 -8.76 15.97
C ALA A 482 24.50 -7.34 15.71
N GLY A 483 23.67 -6.78 16.60
CA GLY A 483 23.11 -5.45 16.50
C GLY A 483 21.77 -5.38 15.75
N ALA A 484 21.05 -6.50 15.62
CA ALA A 484 19.73 -6.50 14.99
C ALA A 484 18.75 -5.53 15.70
N ASP A 485 18.02 -4.74 14.93
CA ASP A 485 16.98 -3.84 15.44
C ASP A 485 15.71 -4.60 15.80
N ALA A 486 15.46 -5.69 15.06
CA ALA A 486 14.41 -6.63 15.36
C ALA A 486 14.88 -8.08 15.15
N ILE A 487 14.16 -9.02 15.75
CA ILE A 487 14.33 -10.46 15.54
C ILE A 487 13.02 -11.08 15.10
N GLU A 488 13.04 -11.78 13.96
CA GLU A 488 11.85 -12.43 13.40
C GLU A 488 11.72 -13.87 13.91
N CYS A 489 10.48 -14.33 14.14
CA CYS A 489 10.17 -15.69 14.57
C CYS A 489 8.88 -16.27 13.98
N ASP A 490 8.88 -17.59 13.73
CA ASP A 490 7.74 -18.32 13.17
C ASP A 490 6.86 -19.00 14.24
N VAL A 491 5.65 -18.52 14.51
CA VAL A 491 4.79 -19.10 15.57
C VAL A 491 4.09 -20.38 15.10
N ASN A 492 4.32 -21.47 15.83
CA ASN A 492 3.58 -22.73 15.75
C ASN A 492 3.12 -23.19 17.14
N MET A 493 2.18 -24.14 17.19
CA MET A 493 1.61 -24.64 18.44
C MET A 493 1.67 -26.17 18.54
N THR A 494 2.08 -26.67 19.71
CA THR A 494 2.08 -28.10 20.05
C THR A 494 0.68 -28.63 20.34
N LYS A 495 0.52 -29.95 20.35
CA LYS A 495 -0.73 -30.66 20.67
C LYS A 495 -1.33 -30.30 22.04
N ASP A 496 -0.48 -29.97 23.01
CA ASP A 496 -0.84 -29.53 24.36
C ASP A 496 -0.96 -28.00 24.49
N GLY A 497 -0.90 -27.25 23.39
CA GLY A 497 -1.20 -25.82 23.35
C GLY A 497 -0.06 -24.91 23.80
N VAL A 498 1.20 -25.39 23.72
CA VAL A 498 2.41 -24.60 23.97
C VAL A 498 2.88 -23.97 22.65
N LEU A 499 3.12 -22.67 22.66
CA LEU A 499 3.63 -21.95 21.51
C LEU A 499 5.15 -22.12 21.37
N VAL A 500 5.59 -22.44 20.17
CA VAL A 500 6.98 -22.72 19.81
C VAL A 500 7.37 -22.07 18.49
N SER A 501 8.64 -21.75 18.36
CA SER A 501 9.21 -21.12 17.17
C SER A 501 9.68 -22.20 16.17
N ASN A 502 9.11 -22.23 14.97
CA ASN A 502 9.53 -23.13 13.88
C ASN A 502 8.88 -22.73 12.54
N HIS A 503 9.67 -22.55 11.47
CA HIS A 503 9.16 -22.15 10.16
C HIS A 503 8.24 -23.17 9.47
N ASN A 504 8.65 -24.43 9.39
CA ASN A 504 7.95 -25.42 8.56
C ASN A 504 6.69 -26.01 9.19
N GLY A 505 6.41 -25.73 10.47
CA GLY A 505 5.36 -26.39 11.24
C GLY A 505 5.61 -27.89 11.46
N SER A 506 6.85 -28.36 11.28
CA SER A 506 7.24 -29.77 11.43
C SER A 506 8.66 -29.95 11.96
N VAL A 507 8.93 -31.13 12.54
CA VAL A 507 10.29 -31.50 12.99
C VAL A 507 11.19 -31.96 11.83
N ASP A 508 10.61 -32.22 10.66
CA ASP A 508 11.24 -32.80 9.49
C ASP A 508 12.46 -31.99 9.05
N GLY A 509 13.63 -32.62 9.16
CA GLY A 509 14.90 -32.01 8.74
C GLY A 509 15.50 -31.00 9.72
N TYR A 510 14.85 -30.67 10.84
CA TYR A 510 15.40 -29.76 11.85
C TYR A 510 16.35 -30.41 12.85
N THR A 511 16.22 -31.72 13.08
CA THR A 511 16.82 -32.37 14.25
C THR A 511 18.05 -33.22 13.91
N THR A 512 18.86 -33.54 14.92
CA THR A 512 19.99 -34.47 14.79
C THR A 512 19.55 -35.91 14.56
N ASP A 513 18.33 -36.26 14.95
CA ASP A 513 17.69 -37.53 14.59
C ASP A 513 17.13 -37.45 13.17
N SER A 514 17.83 -38.07 12.20
CA SER A 514 17.41 -38.09 10.80
C SER A 514 16.12 -38.89 10.53
N THR A 515 15.52 -39.52 11.54
CA THR A 515 14.24 -40.26 11.46
C THR A 515 13.06 -39.50 12.06
N ALA A 516 13.30 -38.34 12.69
CA ALA A 516 12.25 -37.48 13.19
C ALA A 516 11.40 -36.90 12.03
N THR A 517 10.09 -37.09 12.12
CA THR A 517 9.11 -36.58 11.15
C THR A 517 7.76 -36.37 11.85
N GLY A 518 6.99 -35.38 11.40
CA GLY A 518 5.67 -35.05 11.91
C GLY A 518 5.47 -33.55 12.12
N ALA A 519 4.22 -33.12 12.03
CA ALA A 519 3.82 -31.73 12.33
C ALA A 519 4.02 -31.42 13.82
N ILE A 520 4.44 -30.20 14.15
CA ILE A 520 4.62 -29.69 15.53
C ILE A 520 3.35 -29.92 16.36
N SER A 521 2.17 -29.68 15.76
CA SER A 521 0.85 -29.89 16.36
C SER A 521 0.50 -31.36 16.67
N SER A 522 1.32 -32.32 16.27
CA SER A 522 1.17 -33.74 16.64
C SER A 522 1.92 -34.14 17.92
N PHE A 523 2.91 -33.35 18.34
CA PHE A 523 3.72 -33.58 19.53
C PHE A 523 3.21 -32.75 20.72
N THR A 524 3.32 -33.27 21.93
CA THR A 524 3.32 -32.46 23.16
C THR A 524 4.66 -31.73 23.33
N TRP A 525 4.73 -30.69 24.15
CA TRP A 525 6.01 -30.05 24.47
C TRP A 525 7.00 -31.03 25.12
N GLU A 526 6.52 -31.96 25.95
CA GLU A 526 7.38 -32.98 26.60
C GLU A 526 8.00 -33.94 25.58
N GLU A 527 7.33 -34.21 24.46
CA GLU A 527 7.86 -35.01 23.35
C GLU A 527 8.79 -34.18 22.47
N LEU A 528 8.37 -32.99 22.06
CA LEU A 528 9.12 -32.10 21.16
C LEU A 528 10.46 -31.66 21.75
N SER A 529 10.50 -31.33 23.04
CA SER A 529 11.72 -30.88 23.74
C SER A 529 12.79 -31.97 23.88
N ARG A 530 12.50 -33.24 23.57
CA ARG A 530 13.50 -34.32 23.55
C ARG A 530 14.39 -34.29 22.31
N TYR A 531 14.00 -33.56 21.27
CA TYR A 531 14.80 -33.40 20.07
C TYR A 531 15.88 -32.32 20.22
N THR A 532 17.08 -32.63 19.73
CA THR A 532 18.16 -31.65 19.53
C THR A 532 18.13 -31.16 18.09
N LEU A 533 18.21 -29.84 17.89
CA LEU A 533 18.33 -29.22 16.57
C LEU A 533 19.69 -29.53 15.93
N LYS A 534 19.74 -29.57 14.60
CA LYS A 534 20.99 -29.76 13.85
C LYS A 534 21.99 -28.67 14.22
N GLN A 535 23.26 -29.07 14.31
CA GLN A 535 24.33 -28.14 14.64
C GLN A 535 24.49 -27.05 13.57
N VAL A 536 24.49 -25.79 14.01
CA VAL A 536 24.93 -24.63 13.24
C VAL A 536 25.97 -23.88 14.06
N GLY A 537 27.07 -23.49 13.42
CA GLY A 537 28.21 -22.87 14.11
C GLY A 537 28.71 -23.71 15.29
N LYS A 538 28.76 -23.08 16.47
CA LYS A 538 29.19 -23.70 17.74
C LYS A 538 28.06 -24.41 18.50
N TYR A 539 26.81 -24.27 18.07
CA TYR A 539 25.62 -24.70 18.81
C TYR A 539 25.17 -26.09 18.35
N ASN A 540 25.37 -27.10 19.20
CA ASN A 540 25.13 -28.52 18.90
C ASN A 540 24.18 -29.21 19.90
N THR A 541 23.55 -28.42 20.78
CA THR A 541 22.68 -28.88 21.88
C THR A 541 21.37 -28.09 21.98
N SER A 542 21.12 -27.15 21.06
CA SER A 542 19.89 -26.36 20.97
C SER A 542 18.64 -27.24 20.84
N GLN A 543 17.54 -26.77 21.41
CA GLN A 543 16.20 -27.35 21.31
C GLN A 543 15.27 -26.41 20.53
N PHE A 544 14.08 -26.88 20.14
CA PHE A 544 13.02 -26.00 19.68
C PHE A 544 12.75 -24.89 20.71
N CYS A 545 12.63 -23.64 20.27
CA CYS A 545 12.41 -22.52 21.18
C CYS A 545 10.93 -22.41 21.54
N LYS A 546 10.60 -22.19 22.82
CA LYS A 546 9.26 -21.70 23.19
C LYS A 546 9.12 -20.21 22.86
N MET A 547 7.92 -19.76 22.54
CA MET A 547 7.63 -18.31 22.46
C MET A 547 7.87 -17.59 23.79
N GLU A 548 7.61 -18.25 24.92
CA GLU A 548 7.98 -17.81 26.28
C GLU A 548 9.47 -17.41 26.37
N TRP A 549 10.36 -18.15 25.72
CA TRP A 549 11.80 -17.88 25.76
C TRP A 549 12.22 -16.77 24.79
N TYR A 550 11.53 -16.65 23.65
CA TYR A 550 11.72 -15.57 22.69
C TYR A 550 11.27 -14.22 23.28
N PHE A 551 10.08 -14.15 23.87
CA PHE A 551 9.61 -12.96 24.57
C PHE A 551 10.48 -12.60 25.79
N GLN A 552 11.08 -13.58 26.48
CA GLN A 552 12.10 -13.28 27.49
C GLN A 552 13.37 -12.66 26.87
N VAL A 553 13.79 -13.05 25.65
CA VAL A 553 14.91 -12.39 24.95
C VAL A 553 14.57 -10.94 24.61
N LEU A 554 13.35 -10.63 24.17
CA LEU A 554 12.90 -9.23 23.99
C LEU A 554 12.95 -8.47 25.33
N LYS A 555 12.34 -9.03 26.37
CA LYS A 555 12.29 -8.43 27.71
C LYS A 555 13.67 -8.15 28.33
N ASP A 556 14.66 -8.97 28.02
CA ASP A 556 16.06 -8.78 28.43
C ASP A 556 16.80 -7.73 27.57
N ASN A 557 16.26 -7.31 26.43
CA ASN A 557 16.86 -6.41 25.43
C ASN A 557 15.83 -5.39 24.89
N PRO A 558 15.38 -4.41 25.72
CA PRO A 558 14.18 -3.59 25.44
C PRO A 558 14.25 -2.66 24.22
N SER A 559 15.42 -2.50 23.59
CA SER A 559 15.60 -1.76 22.35
C SER A 559 15.36 -2.59 21.08
N VAL A 560 15.11 -3.90 21.21
CA VAL A 560 14.92 -4.83 20.09
C VAL A 560 13.44 -5.17 19.93
N VAL A 561 12.92 -5.07 18.71
CA VAL A 561 11.52 -5.42 18.39
C VAL A 561 11.40 -6.89 17.96
N GLY A 562 10.32 -7.53 18.37
CA GLY A 562 9.97 -8.88 17.95
C GLY A 562 9.05 -8.86 16.74
N TYR A 563 9.54 -9.36 15.60
CA TYR A 563 8.75 -9.55 14.39
C TYR A 563 8.12 -10.95 14.42
N VAL A 564 6.84 -11.04 14.78
CA VAL A 564 6.21 -12.32 15.12
C VAL A 564 5.34 -12.81 13.95
N GLU A 565 5.79 -13.84 13.21
CA GLU A 565 5.01 -14.40 12.11
C GLU A 565 3.92 -15.38 12.60
N LEU A 566 2.66 -15.03 12.35
CA LEU A 566 1.52 -15.94 12.45
C LEU A 566 1.32 -16.67 11.13
N LYS A 567 1.67 -17.96 11.04
CA LYS A 567 1.69 -18.72 9.77
C LYS A 567 0.31 -18.86 9.08
N ASN A 568 -0.79 -18.77 9.83
CA ASN A 568 -2.16 -18.89 9.31
C ASN A 568 -3.20 -18.32 10.32
N GLY A 569 -4.45 -18.17 9.89
CA GLY A 569 -5.57 -17.68 10.70
C GLY A 569 -6.20 -18.71 11.65
N ASP A 570 -5.41 -19.58 12.30
CA ASP A 570 -5.90 -20.39 13.42
C ASP A 570 -6.08 -19.48 14.65
N GLU A 571 -7.33 -19.14 14.92
CA GLU A 571 -7.75 -18.27 16.03
C GLU A 571 -7.19 -18.70 17.39
N ALA A 572 -7.03 -20.00 17.65
CA ALA A 572 -6.47 -20.48 18.91
C ALA A 572 -4.97 -20.17 19.03
N VAL A 573 -4.24 -20.13 17.91
CA VAL A 573 -2.83 -19.70 17.87
C VAL A 573 -2.74 -18.19 18.05
N VAL A 574 -3.60 -17.41 17.38
CA VAL A 574 -3.62 -15.94 17.51
C VAL A 574 -3.92 -15.53 18.95
N GLN A 575 -5.04 -16.01 19.52
CA GLN A 575 -5.44 -15.72 20.91
C GLN A 575 -4.30 -16.05 21.89
N LYS A 576 -3.75 -17.27 21.84
CA LYS A 576 -2.66 -17.69 22.74
C LYS A 576 -1.38 -16.86 22.57
N THR A 577 -1.12 -16.32 21.38
CA THR A 577 0.05 -15.49 21.14
C THR A 577 -0.13 -14.12 21.78
N VAL A 578 -1.32 -13.52 21.65
CA VAL A 578 -1.71 -12.28 22.33
C VAL A 578 -1.71 -12.47 23.85
N GLU A 579 -2.37 -13.52 24.37
CA GLU A 579 -2.42 -13.85 25.80
C GLU A 579 -1.01 -13.95 26.40
N LEU A 580 -0.08 -14.65 25.73
CA LEU A 580 1.29 -14.83 26.21
C LEU A 580 2.12 -13.54 26.11
N MET A 581 1.91 -12.74 25.06
CA MET A 581 2.55 -11.43 24.88
C MET A 581 2.14 -10.47 26.01
N GLU A 582 0.85 -10.38 26.32
CA GLU A 582 0.30 -9.60 27.43
C GLU A 582 0.75 -10.13 28.80
N GLU A 583 0.71 -11.46 29.03
CA GLU A 583 1.19 -12.07 30.28
C GLU A 583 2.66 -11.74 30.56
N MET A 584 3.47 -11.68 29.50
CA MET A 584 4.89 -11.36 29.60
C MET A 584 5.17 -9.84 29.63
N GLY A 585 4.21 -8.98 29.29
CA GLY A 585 4.38 -7.52 29.27
C GLY A 585 5.44 -7.08 28.25
N VAL A 586 5.33 -7.60 27.02
CA VAL A 586 6.25 -7.31 25.90
C VAL A 586 5.54 -6.75 24.67
N GLU A 587 4.26 -6.42 24.78
CA GLU A 587 3.44 -5.96 23.66
C GLU A 587 3.93 -4.65 23.02
N ASP A 588 4.54 -3.75 23.80
CA ASP A 588 5.23 -2.55 23.30
C ASP A 588 6.48 -2.87 22.46
N GLN A 589 6.94 -4.13 22.46
CA GLN A 589 8.10 -4.60 21.70
C GLN A 589 7.71 -5.56 20.57
N VAL A 590 6.42 -5.78 20.28
CA VAL A 590 5.98 -6.75 19.27
C VAL A 590 5.38 -6.06 18.05
N PHE A 591 5.75 -6.54 16.87
CA PHE A 591 5.15 -6.21 15.57
C PHE A 591 4.77 -7.52 14.89
N ILE A 592 3.49 -7.70 14.53
CA ILE A 592 3.00 -9.01 14.06
C ILE A 592 2.96 -9.05 12.54
N ILE A 593 3.59 -10.06 11.93
CA ILE A 593 3.63 -10.25 10.48
C ILE A 593 2.85 -11.51 10.07
N SER A 594 2.24 -11.51 8.88
CA SER A 594 1.57 -12.71 8.35
C SER A 594 1.26 -12.62 6.86
N PHE A 595 1.29 -13.76 6.17
CA PHE A 595 0.69 -13.92 4.82
C PHE A 595 -0.84 -14.10 4.86
N SER A 596 -1.41 -14.31 6.05
CA SER A 596 -2.83 -14.60 6.23
C SER A 596 -3.58 -13.36 6.68
N ASP A 597 -4.31 -12.75 5.75
CA ASP A 597 -5.21 -11.63 6.05
C ASP A 597 -6.21 -11.97 7.18
N SER A 598 -6.60 -13.24 7.31
CA SER A 598 -7.42 -13.72 8.43
C SER A 598 -6.69 -13.66 9.77
N ALA A 599 -5.40 -14.01 9.83
CA ALA A 599 -4.61 -13.89 11.05
C ALA A 599 -4.46 -12.43 11.47
N LEU A 600 -4.15 -11.54 10.52
CA LEU A 600 -4.03 -10.11 10.80
C LEU A 600 -5.36 -9.50 11.27
N LYS A 601 -6.49 -9.90 10.71
CA LYS A 601 -7.82 -9.47 11.18
C LYS A 601 -8.12 -9.96 12.60
N LEU A 602 -7.74 -11.19 12.95
CA LEU A 602 -7.85 -11.68 14.32
C LEU A 602 -6.92 -10.91 15.28
N VAL A 603 -5.73 -10.48 14.83
CA VAL A 603 -4.87 -9.57 15.61
C VAL A 603 -5.54 -8.21 15.81
N ARG A 604 -6.21 -7.65 14.79
CA ARG A 604 -7.01 -6.42 14.94
C ARG A 604 -8.15 -6.58 15.94
N GLU A 605 -8.75 -7.76 16.06
CA GLU A 605 -9.80 -8.06 17.05
C GLU A 605 -9.24 -8.24 18.48
N TYR A 606 -8.15 -8.99 18.64
CA TYR A 606 -7.63 -9.36 19.97
C TYR A 606 -6.59 -8.39 20.53
N ALA A 607 -5.83 -7.70 19.67
CA ALA A 607 -4.76 -6.77 20.04
C ALA A 607 -4.70 -5.57 19.06
N PRO A 608 -5.76 -4.74 18.96
CA PRO A 608 -5.81 -3.60 18.03
C PRO A 608 -4.70 -2.56 18.25
N TYR A 609 -4.07 -2.56 19.43
CA TYR A 609 -2.96 -1.69 19.80
C TYR A 609 -1.58 -2.16 19.27
N VAL A 610 -1.50 -3.34 18.64
CA VAL A 610 -0.26 -3.89 18.05
C VAL A 610 -0.18 -3.61 16.55
N GLY A 611 1.00 -3.19 16.09
CA GLY A 611 1.28 -2.94 14.68
C GLY A 611 1.37 -4.23 13.86
N THR A 612 0.98 -4.17 12.59
CA THR A 612 1.00 -5.35 11.71
C THR A 612 1.71 -5.13 10.37
N GLY A 613 2.42 -6.16 9.91
CA GLY A 613 3.02 -6.23 8.57
C GLY A 613 2.35 -7.31 7.71
N ARG A 614 1.91 -6.93 6.51
CA ARG A 614 1.26 -7.84 5.57
C ARG A 614 2.29 -8.47 4.64
N LEU A 615 2.63 -9.74 4.89
CA LEU A 615 3.55 -10.49 4.05
C LEU A 615 2.92 -10.85 2.71
N ALA A 616 3.67 -10.64 1.62
CA ALA A 616 3.24 -11.09 0.29
C ALA A 616 4.40 -11.34 -0.68
N SER A 617 4.10 -12.06 -1.76
CA SER A 617 5.03 -12.34 -2.86
C SER A 617 4.30 -12.39 -4.20
N GLY A 618 4.93 -11.94 -5.27
CA GLY A 618 4.34 -11.86 -6.61
C GLY A 618 3.18 -10.86 -6.71
N THR A 619 3.14 -9.87 -5.82
CA THR A 619 2.11 -8.82 -5.77
C THR A 619 2.35 -7.71 -6.79
N TYR A 620 3.59 -7.48 -7.23
CA TYR A 620 3.85 -6.49 -8.27
C TYR A 620 3.39 -6.99 -9.64
N ASN A 621 2.38 -6.34 -10.19
CA ASN A 621 1.86 -6.66 -11.52
C ASN A 621 2.44 -5.67 -12.55
N SER A 622 3.41 -6.14 -13.34
CA SER A 622 4.04 -5.36 -14.41
C SER A 622 3.09 -5.01 -15.58
N ALA A 623 1.86 -5.52 -15.59
CA ALA A 623 0.81 -5.10 -16.54
C ALA A 623 -0.05 -3.94 -16.01
N LEU A 624 0.08 -3.56 -14.73
CA LEU A 624 -0.55 -2.36 -14.16
C LEU A 624 0.43 -1.18 -14.21
N SER A 625 -0.12 0.04 -14.11
CA SER A 625 0.66 1.25 -13.85
C SER A 625 1.23 1.24 -12.42
N VAL A 626 2.13 2.19 -12.10
CA VAL A 626 2.55 2.43 -10.71
C VAL A 626 1.33 2.70 -9.83
N ASN A 627 0.39 3.53 -10.29
CA ASN A 627 -0.83 3.85 -9.56
C ASN A 627 -1.75 2.62 -9.39
N GLY A 628 -1.86 1.73 -10.39
CA GLY A 628 -2.65 0.49 -10.26
C GLY A 628 -2.05 -0.49 -9.25
N ASN A 629 -0.72 -0.59 -9.21
CA ASN A 629 -0.02 -1.32 -8.14
C ASN A 629 -0.22 -0.63 -6.77
N LEU A 630 -0.21 0.71 -6.70
CA LEU A 630 -0.43 1.47 -5.47
C LEU A 630 -1.85 1.31 -4.93
N VAL A 631 -2.89 1.37 -5.76
CA VAL A 631 -4.28 1.10 -5.31
C VAL A 631 -4.42 -0.33 -4.79
N SER A 632 -3.80 -1.29 -5.49
CA SER A 632 -3.78 -2.70 -5.07
C SER A 632 -3.10 -2.87 -3.71
N LEU A 633 -1.96 -2.20 -3.52
CA LEU A 633 -1.22 -2.13 -2.26
C LEU A 633 -2.06 -1.50 -1.13
N MET A 634 -2.59 -0.29 -1.33
CA MET A 634 -3.37 0.44 -0.32
C MET A 634 -4.61 -0.35 0.13
N LYS A 635 -5.34 -0.96 -0.80
CA LYS A 635 -6.48 -1.84 -0.47
C LYS A 635 -6.05 -3.06 0.35
N ALA A 636 -4.94 -3.71 -0.02
CA ALA A 636 -4.48 -4.92 0.64
C ALA A 636 -3.99 -4.65 2.08
N VAL A 637 -3.14 -3.63 2.28
CA VAL A 637 -2.58 -3.32 3.61
C VAL A 637 -3.58 -2.54 4.49
N GLY A 638 -4.43 -1.73 3.87
CA GLY A 638 -5.49 -1.00 4.55
C GLY A 638 -6.55 -1.92 5.16
N ALA A 639 -6.95 -2.99 4.45
CA ALA A 639 -7.91 -3.99 4.94
C ALA A 639 -7.45 -4.80 6.17
N VAL A 640 -6.21 -4.58 6.64
CA VAL A 640 -5.63 -5.16 7.87
C VAL A 640 -4.99 -4.11 8.78
N ALA A 641 -5.08 -2.81 8.43
CA ALA A 641 -4.40 -1.70 9.10
C ALA A 641 -2.88 -1.93 9.34
N GLY A 642 -2.19 -2.43 8.31
CA GLY A 642 -0.76 -2.76 8.38
C GLY A 642 0.09 -2.05 7.33
N THR A 643 1.39 -2.38 7.33
CA THR A 643 2.36 -1.97 6.29
C THR A 643 2.69 -3.14 5.35
N PRO A 644 3.10 -2.91 4.09
CA PRO A 644 3.59 -3.97 3.22
C PRO A 644 4.93 -4.54 3.69
N ASP A 645 5.05 -5.87 3.70
CA ASP A 645 6.32 -6.56 3.90
C ASP A 645 6.54 -7.59 2.78
N TYR A 646 7.25 -7.19 1.73
CA TYR A 646 7.17 -7.84 0.41
C TYR A 646 8.50 -8.45 -0.06
N ALA A 647 8.39 -9.52 -0.85
CA ALA A 647 9.56 -10.19 -1.41
C ALA A 647 10.40 -9.29 -2.34
N SER A 648 11.72 -9.50 -2.39
CA SER A 648 12.62 -8.71 -3.25
C SER A 648 12.19 -8.76 -4.73
N GLY A 649 11.73 -7.61 -5.25
CA GLY A 649 11.21 -7.45 -6.60
C GLY A 649 9.72 -7.10 -6.69
N ASP A 650 8.98 -7.19 -5.58
CA ASP A 650 7.54 -6.84 -5.51
C ASP A 650 7.26 -5.34 -5.28
N PHE A 651 8.29 -4.50 -5.38
CA PHE A 651 8.15 -3.04 -5.42
C PHE A 651 9.27 -2.42 -6.24
N THR A 652 8.97 -1.26 -6.85
CA THR A 652 9.92 -0.44 -7.62
C THR A 652 10.21 0.86 -6.87
N SER A 653 11.28 1.56 -7.25
CA SER A 653 11.55 2.91 -6.72
C SER A 653 10.35 3.84 -6.89
N GLN A 654 9.67 3.80 -8.04
CA GLN A 654 8.48 4.60 -8.29
C GLN A 654 7.29 4.23 -7.39
N LEU A 655 7.18 2.96 -6.97
CA LEU A 655 6.12 2.53 -6.04
C LEU A 655 6.42 2.96 -4.60
N ILE A 656 7.70 2.92 -4.18
CA ILE A 656 8.13 3.48 -2.88
C ILE A 656 7.88 4.99 -2.86
N GLU A 657 8.35 5.69 -3.90
CA GLU A 657 8.16 7.13 -4.13
C GLU A 657 6.67 7.52 -4.05
N ALA A 658 5.81 6.83 -4.80
CA ALA A 658 4.37 7.09 -4.74
C ALA A 658 3.72 6.70 -3.39
N GLY A 659 4.25 5.70 -2.67
CA GLY A 659 3.69 5.26 -1.38
C GLY A 659 4.07 6.15 -0.19
N ARG A 660 5.28 6.72 -0.17
CA ARG A 660 5.84 7.45 0.98
C ARG A 660 4.96 8.62 1.46
N HIS A 661 4.40 9.38 0.52
CA HIS A 661 3.53 10.53 0.81
C HIS A 661 2.17 10.16 1.40
N ARG A 662 1.79 8.89 1.31
CA ARG A 662 0.57 8.32 1.90
C ARG A 662 0.85 7.67 3.26
N GLY A 663 2.07 7.87 3.80
CA GLY A 663 2.52 7.28 5.05
C GLY A 663 2.66 5.76 4.99
N ILE A 664 3.02 5.22 3.82
CA ILE A 664 3.29 3.79 3.64
C ILE A 664 4.79 3.57 3.83
N LEU A 665 5.17 2.86 4.89
CA LEU A 665 6.52 2.35 5.08
C LEU A 665 6.67 1.03 4.32
N PHE A 666 7.80 0.83 3.66
CA PHE A 666 8.09 -0.36 2.85
C PHE A 666 9.07 -1.29 3.56
N GLN A 667 8.66 -2.54 3.76
CA GLN A 667 9.49 -3.58 4.35
C GLN A 667 9.81 -4.67 3.32
N ASN A 668 10.96 -5.33 3.48
CA ASN A 668 11.48 -6.29 2.51
C ASN A 668 12.05 -7.56 3.16
N TRP A 669 11.73 -8.71 2.58
CA TRP A 669 12.30 -10.00 2.96
C TRP A 669 12.57 -10.90 1.73
N THR A 670 13.36 -11.96 1.83
CA THR A 670 14.54 -12.08 2.70
C THR A 670 15.74 -11.62 1.88
N GLU A 671 16.38 -10.50 2.23
CA GLU A 671 17.49 -9.96 1.46
C GLU A 671 18.84 -10.29 2.08
N ASN A 672 19.61 -11.13 1.38
CA ASN A 672 20.88 -11.68 1.87
C ASN A 672 22.11 -11.10 1.17
N SER A 673 21.92 -10.19 0.22
CA SER A 673 23.00 -9.44 -0.43
C SER A 673 23.12 -8.06 0.20
N LEU A 674 24.20 -7.82 0.96
CA LEU A 674 24.52 -6.50 1.51
C LEU A 674 24.50 -5.41 0.43
N SER A 675 24.97 -5.72 -0.79
CA SER A 675 24.93 -4.77 -1.91
C SER A 675 23.52 -4.42 -2.37
N MET A 676 22.54 -5.31 -2.17
CA MET A 676 21.13 -5.01 -2.43
C MET A 676 20.51 -4.29 -1.24
N ALA A 677 20.82 -4.68 -0.01
CA ALA A 677 20.36 -3.97 1.19
C ALA A 677 20.73 -2.48 1.16
N VAL A 678 21.98 -2.14 0.79
CA VAL A 678 22.40 -0.75 0.57
C VAL A 678 21.60 -0.08 -0.55
N ARG A 679 21.36 -0.74 -1.69
CA ARG A 679 20.50 -0.20 -2.77
C ARG A 679 19.03 -0.04 -2.38
N LEU A 680 18.54 -0.77 -1.38
CA LEU A 680 17.18 -0.65 -0.86
C LEU A 680 17.10 0.52 0.14
N HIS A 681 18.12 0.68 0.99
CA HIS A 681 18.31 1.86 1.84
C HIS A 681 18.39 3.17 1.01
N GLU A 682 19.21 3.18 -0.06
CA GLU A 682 19.31 4.29 -1.03
C GLU A 682 17.99 4.57 -1.78
N ARG A 683 16.98 3.69 -1.68
CA ARG A 683 15.63 3.87 -2.25
C ARG A 683 14.57 4.22 -1.20
N GLY A 684 14.94 4.33 0.07
CA GLY A 684 14.02 4.62 1.17
C GLY A 684 13.15 3.42 1.58
N VAL A 685 13.69 2.18 1.51
CA VAL A 685 13.08 1.02 2.18
C VAL A 685 13.36 1.12 3.68
N ASP A 686 12.31 1.07 4.50
CA ASP A 686 12.41 1.32 5.94
C ASP A 686 12.92 0.12 6.73
N CYS A 687 12.65 -1.12 6.26
CA CYS A 687 13.00 -2.33 7.00
C CYS A 687 13.45 -3.49 6.07
N ILE A 688 14.48 -4.23 6.48
CA ILE A 688 15.02 -5.37 5.74
C ILE A 688 15.22 -6.59 6.66
N THR A 689 14.51 -7.66 6.34
CA THR A 689 14.63 -8.98 6.97
C THR A 689 15.69 -9.82 6.27
N THR A 690 16.68 -10.32 7.02
CA THR A 690 17.89 -10.94 6.48
C THR A 690 18.43 -12.08 7.35
N ASP A 691 19.06 -13.08 6.73
CA ASP A 691 19.82 -14.13 7.42
C ASP A 691 21.17 -13.61 7.99
N TYR A 692 21.49 -12.33 7.79
CA TYR A 692 22.78 -11.70 8.06
C TYR A 692 22.64 -10.44 8.92
N ALA A 693 22.09 -10.57 10.13
CA ALA A 693 21.80 -9.44 11.04
C ALA A 693 23.00 -8.51 11.32
N GLN A 694 24.24 -8.96 11.12
CA GLN A 694 25.43 -8.11 11.16
C GLN A 694 25.44 -6.96 10.12
N PHE A 695 24.51 -6.95 9.16
CA PHE A 695 24.28 -5.80 8.28
C PHE A 695 23.94 -4.52 9.07
N ALA A 696 23.35 -4.64 10.26
CA ALA A 696 23.06 -3.50 11.14
C ALA A 696 24.31 -2.71 11.56
N GLN A 697 25.50 -3.32 11.47
CA GLN A 697 26.79 -2.69 11.79
C GLN A 697 27.50 -2.12 10.55
N ASN A 698 26.85 -2.10 9.37
CA ASN A 698 27.48 -1.65 8.14
C ASN A 698 27.47 -0.12 8.02
N GLU A 699 28.65 0.48 7.80
CA GLU A 699 28.84 1.92 7.65
C GLU A 699 27.89 2.55 6.59
N SER A 700 27.58 1.86 5.49
CA SER A 700 26.69 2.38 4.44
C SER A 700 25.20 2.37 4.82
N LEU A 701 24.81 1.62 5.86
CA LEU A 701 23.45 1.59 6.41
C LEU A 701 23.33 2.45 7.67
N LEU A 702 24.46 2.91 8.22
CA LEU A 702 24.54 3.81 9.39
C LEU A 702 24.88 5.26 9.02
N ALA A 703 25.20 5.54 7.75
CA ALA A 703 25.62 6.88 7.28
C ALA A 703 24.62 8.01 7.61
N TYR A 704 23.33 7.69 7.76
CA TYR A 704 22.29 8.64 8.18
C TYR A 704 22.55 9.27 9.57
N GLN A 705 23.33 8.62 10.44
CA GLN A 705 23.62 9.10 11.79
C GLN A 705 24.51 10.35 11.81
N ASP A 706 25.32 10.54 10.77
CA ASP A 706 26.19 11.72 10.60
C ASP A 706 25.48 12.87 9.86
N VAL A 707 24.22 12.69 9.45
CA VAL A 707 23.44 13.69 8.69
C VAL A 707 22.61 14.55 9.63
N SER A 708 22.82 15.86 9.57
CA SER A 708 22.00 16.88 10.24
C SER A 708 21.50 17.92 9.25
N ALA A 709 20.39 18.57 9.58
CA ALA A 709 19.81 19.64 8.78
C ALA A 709 20.79 20.81 8.60
N ALA A 710 21.56 21.15 9.64
CA ALA A 710 22.62 22.16 9.55
C ALA A 710 23.73 21.78 8.55
N ALA A 711 24.07 20.49 8.45
CA ALA A 711 25.05 20.00 7.47
C ALA A 711 24.51 20.01 6.03
N LEU A 712 23.21 19.77 5.83
CA LEU A 712 22.57 19.79 4.50
C LEU A 712 22.23 21.19 4.01
N PHE A 713 21.75 22.07 4.89
CA PHE A 713 21.10 23.33 4.52
C PHE A 713 21.88 24.58 4.92
N GLY A 714 22.94 24.42 5.73
CA GLY A 714 23.67 25.50 6.42
C GLY A 714 23.07 25.82 7.79
N GLU A 715 23.71 26.73 8.54
CA GLU A 715 23.18 27.20 9.82
C GLU A 715 21.92 28.05 9.67
N LEU A 716 20.93 27.83 10.55
CA LEU A 716 19.74 28.68 10.65
C LEU A 716 20.11 30.10 11.10
N LYS A 717 19.70 31.10 10.31
CA LYS A 717 19.97 32.52 10.61
C LYS A 717 19.07 33.03 11.73
N GLY A 718 19.46 32.80 12.97
CA GLY A 718 18.77 33.36 14.13
C GLY A 718 19.06 32.71 15.47
N ASP A 719 19.77 31.57 15.50
CA ASP A 719 20.10 30.87 16.73
C ASP A 719 20.92 31.76 17.70
N PRO A 720 20.42 32.08 18.91
CA PRO A 720 21.16 32.82 19.92
C PRO A 720 22.34 32.05 20.53
N SER A 721 22.46 30.74 20.29
CA SER A 721 23.51 29.89 20.89
C SER A 721 24.90 30.13 20.27
N THR A 722 24.98 30.57 19.02
CA THR A 722 26.24 30.87 18.33
C THR A 722 26.66 32.34 18.47
N GLY A 723 26.86 32.78 19.71
CA GLY A 723 27.55 34.05 19.98
C GLY A 723 28.95 34.05 19.35
N GLU A 724 29.29 35.10 18.59
CA GLU A 724 30.58 35.22 17.89
C GLU A 724 31.78 35.07 18.84
N GLU A 725 32.44 33.90 18.86
CA GLU A 725 33.81 33.81 19.34
C GLU A 725 34.73 34.58 18.38
N THR A 726 35.00 35.85 18.73
CA THR A 726 35.99 36.68 18.05
C THR A 726 37.37 36.05 18.16
N LYS A 727 37.78 35.24 17.16
CA LYS A 727 39.12 34.65 17.08
C LYS A 727 40.19 35.75 17.16
N PRO A 728 41.14 35.69 18.12
CA PRO A 728 42.21 36.67 18.19
C PRO A 728 43.18 36.49 17.02
N THR A 729 43.44 37.58 16.30
CA THR A 729 44.37 37.60 15.16
C THR A 729 45.81 37.40 15.61
N THR A 730 46.45 36.34 15.12
CA THR A 730 47.87 36.05 15.34
C THR A 730 48.76 37.01 14.55
N THR A 731 49.39 37.97 15.24
CA THR A 731 50.49 38.79 14.71
C THR A 731 51.84 38.29 15.21
N GLN A 732 52.83 38.21 14.32
CA GLN A 732 54.17 37.72 14.62
C GLN A 732 55.02 38.72 15.44
N PRO A 733 56.08 38.25 16.14
CA PRO A 733 56.66 38.96 17.27
C PRO A 733 57.78 39.95 16.88
N THR A 734 57.87 41.07 17.61
CA THR A 734 59.08 41.91 17.66
C THR A 734 59.37 42.43 19.08
N THR A 735 60.53 42.01 19.60
CA THR A 735 61.43 42.73 20.55
C THR A 735 60.89 43.36 21.86
N VAL A 736 61.14 42.65 22.97
CA VAL A 736 61.72 43.05 24.29
C VAL A 736 62.32 44.50 24.33
N PRO A 737 62.23 45.32 25.42
CA PRO A 737 62.31 44.89 26.83
C PRO A 737 61.51 45.63 27.93
N GLY A 738 61.35 44.96 29.10
CA GLY A 738 61.40 45.63 30.41
C GLY A 738 60.42 45.15 31.50
N GLY A 739 60.96 44.84 32.69
CA GLY A 739 60.26 45.12 33.96
C GLY A 739 59.67 43.96 34.79
N THR A 740 60.48 43.43 35.71
CA THR A 740 60.10 43.07 37.11
C THR A 740 58.88 42.18 37.41
N GLN A 741 59.18 40.97 37.89
CA GLN A 741 58.45 40.23 38.95
C GLN A 741 58.38 41.04 40.28
N PRO A 742 57.55 40.68 41.32
CA PRO A 742 57.27 39.30 41.77
C PRO A 742 55.89 38.95 42.40
N GLY A 743 55.72 37.65 42.69
CA GLY A 743 54.75 37.10 43.66
C GLY A 743 53.49 36.45 43.03
N GLY A 744 53.05 35.23 43.36
CA GLY A 744 53.68 34.17 44.15
C GLY A 744 52.72 33.46 45.13
N SER A 745 52.25 32.26 44.78
CA SER A 745 51.89 31.15 45.70
C SER A 745 51.40 29.93 44.90
N GLU A 746 51.90 28.75 45.24
CA GLU A 746 51.59 27.45 44.61
C GLU A 746 50.28 26.81 45.09
N PRO A 747 49.79 25.73 44.43
CA PRO A 747 48.45 25.17 44.61
C PRO A 747 48.36 24.09 45.71
N VAL A 748 47.15 23.57 45.94
CA VAL A 748 46.91 22.33 46.69
C VAL A 748 46.25 21.28 45.80
N ASP A 749 46.81 20.08 45.87
CA ASP A 749 46.52 18.85 45.11
C ASP A 749 45.44 17.97 45.81
N THR A 750 45.16 16.80 45.22
CA THR A 750 44.26 15.68 45.58
C THR A 750 42.94 15.64 44.77
N GLY A 751 42.51 14.50 44.24
CA GLY A 751 43.10 13.15 44.22
C GLY A 751 42.08 12.11 43.70
N GLU A 752 42.53 11.02 43.09
CA GLU A 752 41.68 10.12 42.29
C GLU A 752 40.81 9.10 43.08
N ASN A 753 39.88 8.47 42.34
CA ASN A 753 39.43 7.05 42.43
C ASN A 753 38.62 6.55 43.65
N THR A 754 37.40 6.03 43.43
CA THR A 754 37.13 4.57 43.23
C THR A 754 35.62 4.22 43.27
N ARG A 755 35.25 3.25 42.41
CA ARG A 755 33.95 2.58 42.19
C ARG A 755 33.35 1.73 43.36
N VAL A 756 32.02 1.55 43.28
CA VAL A 756 31.23 0.28 43.43
C VAL A 756 30.53 -0.10 44.77
N LEU A 757 29.33 -0.71 44.58
CA LEU A 757 28.38 -1.42 45.48
C LEU A 757 27.47 -0.60 46.42
N TYR A 758 26.15 -0.71 46.21
CA TYR A 758 25.28 -1.59 47.01
C TYR A 758 23.93 -1.87 46.33
N ALA A 759 23.37 -3.07 46.54
CA ALA A 759 22.02 -3.46 46.10
C ALA A 759 21.29 -4.23 47.22
N ALA A 760 19.96 -4.27 47.12
CA ALA A 760 19.00 -5.14 47.81
C ALA A 760 18.69 -4.96 49.33
N ALA A 761 17.52 -4.35 49.60
CA ALA A 761 16.53 -4.76 50.63
C ALA A 761 15.22 -3.95 50.37
N VAL A 762 14.17 -4.39 49.67
CA VAL A 762 13.26 -5.56 49.80
C VAL A 762 12.11 -5.36 50.80
N LEU A 763 10.87 -5.39 50.26
CA LEU A 763 9.55 -5.64 50.88
C LEU A 763 9.04 -4.72 52.01
N LEU A 764 8.01 -3.91 51.69
CA LEU A 764 6.70 -3.95 52.36
C LEU A 764 5.65 -3.06 51.65
N LEU A 765 4.39 -3.54 51.60
CA LEU A 765 3.15 -2.90 51.10
C LEU A 765 2.75 -3.13 49.62
N ALA A 766 2.48 -4.40 49.29
CA ALA A 766 1.38 -4.71 48.37
C ALA A 766 0.10 -4.92 49.19
N GLY A 767 -1.01 -4.25 48.81
CA GLY A 767 -2.33 -4.54 49.38
C GLY A 767 -3.27 -3.35 49.56
N ALA A 768 -3.88 -2.86 48.47
CA ALA A 768 -5.29 -2.42 48.40
C ALA A 768 -5.59 -1.67 47.08
N SER A 769 -6.28 -2.33 46.14
CA SER A 769 -7.37 -1.76 45.32
C SER A 769 -7.87 -2.81 44.33
N CYS A 770 -8.77 -3.68 44.79
CA CYS A 770 -9.48 -4.63 43.94
C CYS A 770 -10.92 -4.75 44.44
N LEU A 771 -11.82 -3.89 43.93
CA LEU A 771 -13.27 -3.97 44.11
C LEU A 771 -13.97 -3.06 43.09
N PHE A 772 -15.13 -3.49 42.56
CA PHE A 772 -15.84 -2.93 41.37
C PHE A 772 -15.11 -3.24 40.04
N LEU A 773 -15.69 -3.91 39.02
CA LEU A 773 -17.08 -4.37 38.79
C LEU A 773 -17.12 -5.75 38.11
N LEU A 774 -17.71 -6.75 38.80
CA LEU A 774 -18.20 -7.98 38.15
C LEU A 774 -19.65 -8.23 38.58
N ARG A 775 -20.61 -7.77 37.78
CA ARG A 775 -22.03 -8.06 37.98
C ARG A 775 -22.88 -7.94 36.71
N ARG A 776 -22.85 -8.96 35.86
CA ARG A 776 -24.06 -9.61 35.27
C ARG A 776 -23.68 -10.84 34.41
N ARG A 777 -24.25 -11.99 34.77
CA ARG A 777 -24.42 -13.17 33.91
C ARG A 777 -25.85 -13.68 34.08
N ARG A 778 -26.41 -14.27 33.01
CA ARG A 778 -27.79 -14.82 32.87
C ARG A 778 -28.84 -13.71 32.68
N THR A 779 -29.67 -13.74 31.64
CA THR A 779 -30.46 -14.88 31.13
C THR A 779 -30.72 -14.85 29.61
N ALA A 780 -31.10 -16.02 29.07
CA ALA A 780 -31.36 -16.37 27.66
C ALA A 780 -30.07 -16.58 26.86
#